data_AF-A0A034VJ99-F1
#
_entry.id   AF-A0A034VJ99-F1
#
_cell.length_a   1.000
_cell.length_b   1.000
_cell.length_c   1.000
_cell.angle_alpha   90.00
_cell.angle_beta   90.00
_cell.angle_gamma   90.00
#
_symmetry.space_group_name_H-M   'P 1'
#
loop_
_entity.id
_entity.type
_entity.pdbx_description
1 polymer ?
#
loop_
_entity_poly.entity_id
_entity_poly.type
_entity_poly.pdbx_seq_one_letter_code
_entity_poly.pdbx_strand_id
1 'polypeptide(L)'
;LRHALANPQSKAYKHLVARCLQQQSDELLEYTYHFGSSRNMKSWNAPISLDGFVSLNPIFECVKAKVVGLFRKHGGIEVDTPLLSPLSKRTNPWNNPVRLMTHSGCVVVLPSDLRTEFARHIAMNGVNMMRRYCVDRVYREEKVFNFHPKQSYECAFDIITPYASSPIVDAELLALAFEITNEIPRLREKNMRIRMNHTQLLRAILLYCNVPKSSYTELFANIADYIEGRISKFQFHSGVTVIMEKSRSSATALIELLLANFLMSGTRSSVDDSSLKSLIRGKGEAASLAKSALRELETVVSLAHSLGVTCPIHIFAGLPISYDRASSGGVVWQLIADLKPNRSAHSTVLAMGERYDTLLNEFQKQAQGFNQNIPGRVISGVGLSFWLDKLVGALDMDYMKDCRAIDVAVCVNGTRAPLKYVTDIMRLLWSANIRCYVVESATGAGDEARDLAKLGALHIILVAENGALRISSWERDRFQERHVTRAELVDFIRKLRTELGNANAIDYVSQLSNSSAGGNAGYSGSGGGGSSGGGGGGNYGRGDYSLSTSASNASIKSSYNPSQWPNVQVVFVVHDKLTANLRRRYENQVTQQMSVTLSQFMKKESVIVLVVELPPVTVNAIVGAINPREADKKETEVEINNVIERFPKFKRYITEITDEIIDYLTGDKATIVALYTISDSYYRIII
;
A
#
# COMPACT_ATOMS: atom_id res chain seq x y z
N LEU A 1 12.77 5.81 42.37
CA LEU A 1 11.99 5.37 41.18
C LEU A 1 11.28 4.02 41.37
N ARG A 2 11.99 2.90 41.62
CA ARG A 2 11.38 1.56 41.82
C ARG A 2 10.21 1.55 42.83
N HIS A 3 10.39 2.22 43.97
CA HIS A 3 9.35 2.32 45.00
C HIS A 3 8.09 3.07 44.54
N ALA A 4 8.25 4.08 43.67
CA ALA A 4 7.12 4.82 43.10
C ALA A 4 6.38 3.99 42.04
N LEU A 5 7.12 3.26 41.20
CA LEU A 5 6.56 2.39 40.17
C LEU A 5 5.87 1.13 40.72
N ALA A 6 6.20 0.71 41.95
CA ALA A 6 5.61 -0.47 42.58
C ALA A 6 4.14 -0.31 42.98
N ASN A 7 3.66 0.94 43.16
CA ASN A 7 2.27 1.21 43.53
C ASN A 7 1.66 2.30 42.63
N PRO A 8 0.90 1.91 41.58
CA PRO A 8 0.20 2.83 40.69
C PRO A 8 -0.81 3.77 41.38
N GLN A 9 -1.27 3.42 42.59
CA GLN A 9 -2.20 4.27 43.34
C GLN A 9 -1.52 5.32 44.22
N SER A 10 -0.20 5.24 44.38
CA SER A 10 0.56 6.15 45.25
C SER A 10 0.60 7.58 44.71
N LYS A 11 0.68 8.56 45.61
CA LYS A 11 0.87 9.98 45.24
C LYS A 11 2.16 10.18 44.42
N ALA A 12 3.22 9.44 44.75
CA ALA A 12 4.49 9.50 44.05
C ALA A 12 4.37 9.01 42.59
N TYR A 13 3.65 7.91 42.36
CA TYR A 13 3.37 7.42 41.01
C TYR A 13 2.55 8.43 40.20
N LYS A 14 1.43 8.90 40.76
CA LYS A 14 0.55 9.86 40.10
C LYS A 14 1.29 11.17 39.76
N HIS A 15 2.16 11.65 40.66
CA HIS A 15 2.99 12.81 40.40
C HIS A 15 3.99 12.57 39.28
N LEU A 16 4.65 11.40 39.24
CA LEU A 16 5.58 11.04 38.17
C LEU A 16 4.88 11.00 36.81
N VAL A 17 3.75 10.30 36.70
CA VAL A 17 2.97 10.21 35.45
C VAL A 17 2.52 11.61 34.99
N ALA A 18 2.00 12.43 35.91
CA ALA A 18 1.59 13.80 35.59
C ALA A 18 2.75 14.64 35.07
N ARG A 19 3.95 14.52 35.67
CA ARG A 19 5.15 15.23 35.21
C ARG A 19 5.63 14.75 33.84
N CYS A 20 5.55 13.45 33.54
CA CYS A 20 5.87 12.92 32.21
C CYS A 20 4.90 13.45 31.15
N LEU A 21 3.60 13.48 31.44
CA LEU A 21 2.58 13.97 30.49
C LEU A 21 2.56 15.50 30.32
N GLN A 22 3.25 16.25 31.19
CA GLN A 22 3.43 17.70 31.08
C GLN A 22 4.66 18.11 30.27
N GLN A 23 5.49 17.15 29.83
CA GLN A 23 6.65 17.45 29.01
C GLN A 23 6.18 17.95 27.64
N GLN A 24 6.70 19.09 27.22
CA GLN A 24 6.48 19.64 25.90
C GLN A 24 7.53 19.08 24.94
N SER A 25 7.11 18.83 23.70
CA SER A 25 8.02 18.53 22.60
C SER A 25 8.82 19.78 22.24
N ASP A 26 10.03 19.60 21.71
CA ASP A 26 10.77 20.72 21.10
C ASP A 26 10.16 21.10 19.74
N GLU A 27 10.37 22.35 19.32
CA GLU A 27 9.79 22.89 18.08
C GLU A 27 10.22 22.08 16.85
N LEU A 28 11.48 21.61 16.81
CA LEU A 28 12.00 20.84 15.68
C LEU A 28 11.23 19.53 15.51
N LEU A 29 10.94 18.84 16.61
CA LEU A 29 10.12 17.64 16.61
C LEU A 29 8.72 17.94 16.10
N GLU A 30 8.06 19.00 16.58
CA GLU A 30 6.72 19.38 16.10
C GLU A 30 6.69 19.62 14.58
N TYR A 31 7.70 20.33 14.05
CA TYR A 31 7.82 20.55 12.60
C TYR A 31 8.09 19.26 11.83
N THR A 32 8.89 18.35 12.40
CA THR A 32 9.39 17.18 11.67
C THR A 32 8.57 15.91 11.85
N TYR A 33 7.70 15.86 12.85
CA TYR A 33 6.99 14.65 13.28
C TYR A 33 6.22 13.97 12.13
N HIS A 34 5.57 14.78 11.29
CA HIS A 34 4.72 14.32 10.19
C HIS A 34 5.47 14.05 8.87
N PHE A 35 6.77 14.35 8.77
CA PHE A 35 7.52 14.12 7.52
C PHE A 35 7.73 12.64 7.19
N GLY A 36 7.48 11.73 8.13
CA GLY A 36 7.51 10.28 7.95
C GLY A 36 8.91 9.72 7.64
N SER A 37 9.11 8.42 7.86
CA SER A 37 10.39 7.74 7.58
C SER A 37 10.56 7.34 6.10
N SER A 38 9.75 7.87 5.19
CA SER A 38 9.69 7.40 3.80
C SER A 38 10.85 7.95 2.95
N ARG A 39 11.37 7.13 2.04
CA ARG A 39 12.36 7.47 0.98
C ARG A 39 11.96 8.62 0.05
N ASN A 40 10.76 9.19 0.24
CA ASN A 40 10.18 10.29 -0.52
C ASN A 40 10.21 11.62 0.26
N MET A 41 11.17 11.85 1.16
CA MET A 41 11.46 13.21 1.63
C MET A 41 11.82 14.08 0.41
N LYS A 42 10.82 14.77 -0.14
CA LYS A 42 11.05 15.92 -1.03
C LYS A 42 11.75 16.97 -0.17
N SER A 43 12.66 17.72 -0.79
CA SER A 43 13.46 18.80 -0.18
C SER A 43 12.66 19.61 0.84
N TRP A 44 13.31 20.06 1.92
CA TRP A 44 12.75 20.98 2.93
C TRP A 44 12.15 22.26 2.30
N ASN A 45 12.60 22.62 1.08
CA ASN A 45 12.13 23.77 0.32
C ASN A 45 11.05 23.42 -0.74
N ALA A 46 10.56 22.19 -0.79
CA ALA A 46 9.45 21.85 -1.67
C ALA A 46 8.17 22.47 -1.09
N PRO A 47 7.43 23.30 -1.85
CA PRO A 47 6.16 23.84 -1.37
C PRO A 47 5.27 22.67 -0.95
N ILE A 48 4.58 22.84 0.20
CA ILE A 48 3.51 21.96 0.64
C ILE A 48 2.44 22.02 -0.46
N SER A 49 2.54 21.10 -1.41
CA SER A 49 1.57 20.94 -2.49
C SER A 49 0.32 20.33 -1.87
N LEU A 50 -0.85 20.67 -2.41
CA LEU A 50 -2.12 20.05 -2.06
C LEU A 50 -2.03 18.49 -2.12
N ASP A 51 -1.12 17.96 -2.95
CA ASP A 51 -0.74 16.55 -3.06
C ASP A 51 -0.24 15.90 -1.76
N GLY A 52 0.27 16.68 -0.81
CA GLY A 52 0.88 16.22 0.44
C GLY A 52 -0.05 16.20 1.65
N PHE A 53 -1.21 16.86 1.58
CA PHE A 53 -2.21 16.78 2.64
C PHE A 53 -2.95 15.44 2.55
N VAL A 54 -2.42 14.48 3.31
CA VAL A 54 -3.15 13.41 4.01
C VAL A 54 -4.67 13.44 3.74
N SER A 55 -5.16 12.45 2.97
CA SER A 55 -6.55 11.97 2.96
C SER A 55 -7.61 12.65 2.07
N LEU A 56 -7.29 13.64 1.24
CA LEU A 56 -8.19 14.02 0.13
C LEU A 56 -7.77 13.30 -1.15
N ASN A 57 -7.66 11.97 -1.12
CA ASN A 57 -7.45 11.21 -2.34
C ASN A 57 -8.80 10.61 -2.78
N PRO A 58 -9.50 11.22 -3.74
CA PRO A 58 -10.72 10.65 -4.33
C PRO A 58 -10.58 9.19 -4.73
N ILE A 59 -9.35 8.76 -5.07
CA ILE A 59 -9.02 7.39 -5.43
C ILE A 59 -9.16 6.45 -4.24
N PHE A 60 -8.75 6.85 -3.03
CA PHE A 60 -8.93 6.04 -1.83
C PHE A 60 -10.42 5.84 -1.52
N GLU A 61 -11.21 6.91 -1.58
CA GLU A 61 -12.66 6.83 -1.34
C GLU A 61 -13.37 6.01 -2.41
N CYS A 62 -13.00 6.17 -3.68
CA CYS A 62 -13.49 5.39 -4.81
C CYS A 62 -13.22 3.89 -4.65
N VAL A 63 -11.98 3.51 -4.32
CA VAL A 63 -11.62 2.10 -4.08
C VAL A 63 -12.31 1.57 -2.83
N LYS A 64 -12.37 2.37 -1.76
CA LYS A 64 -13.08 2.03 -0.52
C LYS A 64 -14.56 1.75 -0.79
N ALA A 65 -15.25 2.60 -1.55
CA ALA A 65 -16.65 2.44 -1.89
C ALA A 65 -16.92 1.11 -2.61
N LYS A 66 -16.09 0.75 -3.59
CA LYS A 66 -16.16 -0.55 -4.28
C LYS A 66 -15.98 -1.75 -3.36
N VAL A 67 -14.95 -1.70 -2.50
CA VAL A 67 -14.67 -2.78 -1.53
C VAL A 67 -15.84 -2.92 -0.54
N VAL A 68 -16.36 -1.80 -0.03
CA VAL A 68 -17.54 -1.78 0.85
C VAL A 68 -18.79 -2.31 0.14
N GLY A 69 -18.98 -1.98 -1.13
CA GLY A 69 -20.07 -2.51 -1.96
C GLY A 69 -20.05 -4.03 -2.02
N LEU A 70 -18.87 -4.63 -2.25
CA LEU A 70 -18.69 -6.08 -2.21
C LEU A 70 -18.90 -6.68 -0.81
N PHE A 71 -18.39 -6.04 0.24
CA PHE A 71 -18.63 -6.50 1.61
C PHE A 71 -20.12 -6.55 1.94
N ARG A 72 -20.89 -5.53 1.54
CA ARG A 72 -22.35 -5.51 1.70
C ARG A 72 -23.06 -6.56 0.84
N LYS A 73 -22.60 -6.77 -0.40
CA LYS A 73 -23.10 -7.85 -1.28
C LYS A 73 -22.95 -9.23 -0.63
N HIS A 74 -21.87 -9.46 0.12
CA HIS A 74 -21.63 -10.68 0.89
C HIS A 74 -22.27 -10.65 2.30
N GLY A 75 -23.22 -9.74 2.54
CA GLY A 75 -24.00 -9.67 3.78
C GLY A 75 -23.25 -9.11 5.00
N GLY A 76 -22.10 -8.45 4.78
CA GLY A 76 -21.36 -7.79 5.84
C GLY A 76 -22.04 -6.51 6.31
N ILE A 77 -22.04 -6.31 7.63
CA ILE A 77 -22.43 -5.04 8.27
C ILE A 77 -21.20 -4.33 8.84
N GLU A 78 -21.23 -3.00 8.86
CA GLU A 78 -20.17 -2.21 9.49
C GLU A 78 -20.23 -2.37 11.00
N VAL A 79 -19.10 -2.72 11.62
CA VAL A 79 -19.03 -2.88 13.08
C VAL A 79 -17.80 -2.14 13.61
N ASP A 80 -18.08 -1.13 14.43
CA ASP A 80 -17.07 -0.37 15.14
C ASP A 80 -16.64 -1.09 16.42
N THR A 81 -15.34 -1.06 16.69
CA THR A 81 -14.75 -1.59 17.91
C THR A 81 -14.04 -0.47 18.67
N PRO A 82 -13.92 -0.55 20.01
CA PRO A 82 -13.16 0.43 20.77
C PRO A 82 -11.74 0.63 20.21
N LEU A 83 -11.34 1.88 20.00
CA LEU A 83 -10.04 2.22 19.42
C LEU A 83 -8.87 1.78 20.31
N LEU A 84 -8.96 2.04 21.61
CA LEU A 84 -7.89 1.77 22.56
C LEU A 84 -8.16 0.50 23.33
N SER A 85 -7.15 -0.35 23.40
CA SER A 85 -7.20 -1.58 24.19
C SER A 85 -6.12 -1.58 25.27
N PRO A 86 -6.39 -2.10 26.48
CA PRO A 86 -5.35 -2.26 27.49
C PRO A 86 -4.19 -3.12 26.98
N LEU A 87 -2.96 -2.71 27.27
CA LEU A 87 -1.79 -3.55 26.98
C LEU A 87 -1.90 -4.86 27.77
N SER A 88 -1.81 -5.99 27.08
CA SER A 88 -1.93 -7.31 27.69
C SER A 88 -0.79 -8.22 27.25
N LYS A 89 -0.56 -9.33 27.97
CA LYS A 89 0.39 -10.37 27.54
C LYS A 89 0.06 -10.96 26.17
N ARG A 90 -1.18 -10.81 25.70
CA ARG A 90 -1.69 -11.30 24.42
C ARG A 90 -1.55 -10.27 23.29
N THR A 91 -1.10 -9.06 23.59
CA THR A 91 -0.81 -8.06 22.56
C THR A 91 0.34 -8.58 21.72
N ASN A 92 0.08 -8.78 20.42
CA ASN A 92 1.04 -9.37 19.50
C ASN A 92 2.29 -8.45 19.36
N PRO A 93 3.48 -8.88 19.81
CA PRO A 93 4.68 -8.07 19.72
C PRO A 93 5.20 -7.91 18.29
N TRP A 94 4.84 -8.81 17.37
CA TRP A 94 5.33 -8.82 15.99
C TRP A 94 4.90 -7.61 15.16
N ASN A 95 3.78 -6.99 15.51
CA ASN A 95 3.26 -5.86 14.76
C ASN A 95 3.87 -4.51 15.17
N ASN A 96 4.84 -4.49 16.09
CA ASN A 96 5.39 -3.27 16.69
C ASN A 96 4.28 -2.30 17.14
N PRO A 97 3.42 -2.72 18.10
CA PRO A 97 2.22 -1.97 18.46
C PRO A 97 2.57 -0.66 19.14
N VAL A 98 1.91 0.44 18.74
CA VAL A 98 2.08 1.74 19.39
C VAL A 98 1.47 1.69 20.79
N ARG A 99 2.28 2.04 21.79
CA ARG A 99 1.89 2.04 23.20
C ARG A 99 1.70 3.48 23.69
N LEU A 100 0.55 3.74 24.27
CA LEU A 100 0.18 5.04 24.83
C LEU A 100 -0.03 4.93 26.33
N MET A 101 0.27 5.99 27.08
CA MET A 101 0.01 6.06 28.51
C MET A 101 -1.13 7.03 28.79
N THR A 102 -2.14 6.57 29.50
CA THR A 102 -3.25 7.40 29.97
C THR A 102 -2.85 8.24 31.19
N HIS A 103 -3.63 9.26 31.54
CA HIS A 103 -3.38 10.10 32.71
C HIS A 103 -3.36 9.34 34.05
N SER A 104 -3.98 8.15 34.11
CA SER A 104 -3.95 7.26 35.28
C SER A 104 -2.69 6.39 35.33
N GLY A 105 -1.84 6.43 34.31
CA GLY A 105 -0.66 5.57 34.15
C GLY A 105 -0.95 4.22 33.51
N CYS A 106 -2.21 3.92 33.14
CA CYS A 106 -2.53 2.71 32.40
C CYS A 106 -1.96 2.78 30.98
N VAL A 107 -1.29 1.71 30.56
CA VAL A 107 -0.79 1.57 29.18
C VAL A 107 -1.87 0.95 28.31
N VAL A 108 -2.19 1.65 27.23
CA VAL A 108 -3.12 1.22 26.18
C VAL A 108 -2.39 1.13 24.85
N VAL A 109 -2.96 0.40 23.89
CA VAL A 109 -2.39 0.22 22.57
C VAL A 109 -3.36 0.69 21.50
N LEU A 110 -2.81 1.28 20.44
CA LEU A 110 -3.54 1.52 19.18
C LEU A 110 -3.71 0.20 18.42
N PRO A 111 -4.73 0.07 17.56
CA PRO A 111 -4.99 -1.15 16.83
C PRO A 111 -3.88 -1.39 15.80
N SER A 112 -3.20 -2.53 15.93
CA SER A 112 -2.19 -2.97 14.95
C SER A 112 -2.79 -3.80 13.81
N ASP A 113 -4.03 -4.26 14.03
CA ASP A 113 -4.93 -4.96 13.12
C ASP A 113 -6.38 -4.70 13.57
N LEU A 114 -7.36 -4.85 12.67
CA LEU A 114 -8.78 -4.61 12.99
C LEU A 114 -9.48 -5.85 13.57
N ARG A 115 -8.86 -7.04 13.54
CA ARG A 115 -9.50 -8.32 13.87
C ARG A 115 -9.42 -8.66 15.36
N THR A 116 -8.30 -8.38 16.00
CA THR A 116 -8.05 -8.74 17.40
C THR A 116 -9.04 -8.05 18.34
N GLU A 117 -9.30 -6.76 18.11
CA GLU A 117 -10.27 -5.98 18.87
C GLU A 117 -11.70 -6.47 18.66
N PHE A 118 -12.04 -6.81 17.43
CA PHE A 118 -13.32 -7.41 17.08
C PHE A 118 -13.56 -8.76 17.73
N ALA A 119 -12.58 -9.67 17.64
CA ALA A 119 -12.67 -10.99 18.26
C ALA A 119 -12.90 -10.88 19.78
N ARG A 120 -12.23 -9.91 20.43
CA ARG A 120 -12.47 -9.61 21.86
C ARG A 120 -13.88 -9.07 22.08
N HIS A 121 -14.32 -8.10 21.29
CA HIS A 121 -15.64 -7.48 21.42
C HIS A 121 -16.78 -8.49 21.26
N ILE A 122 -16.72 -9.36 20.24
CA ILE A 122 -17.71 -10.40 19.99
C ILE A 122 -17.77 -11.41 21.13
N ALA A 123 -16.61 -11.88 21.60
CA ALA A 123 -16.54 -12.81 22.71
C ALA A 123 -17.09 -12.21 24.02
N MET A 124 -16.79 -10.95 24.32
CA MET A 124 -17.28 -10.24 25.51
C MET A 124 -18.79 -10.01 25.49
N ASN A 125 -19.40 -9.87 24.30
CA ASN A 125 -20.83 -9.63 24.15
C ASN A 125 -21.64 -10.91 23.88
N GLY A 126 -20.99 -12.08 23.81
CA GLY A 126 -21.68 -13.36 23.58
C GLY A 126 -22.31 -13.49 22.19
N VAL A 127 -21.85 -12.71 21.21
CA VAL A 127 -22.31 -12.80 19.81
C VAL A 127 -21.66 -14.02 19.16
N ASN A 128 -22.45 -14.87 18.49
CA ASN A 128 -21.97 -16.14 17.93
C ASN A 128 -22.27 -16.32 16.43
N MET A 129 -22.90 -15.34 15.78
CA MET A 129 -23.16 -15.34 14.35
C MET A 129 -23.19 -13.92 13.81
N MET A 130 -22.32 -13.61 12.86
CA MET A 130 -22.21 -12.27 12.27
C MET A 130 -21.36 -12.32 11.00
N ARG A 131 -21.68 -11.50 10.01
CA ARG A 131 -20.73 -11.09 8.97
C ARG A 131 -20.46 -9.61 9.15
N ARG A 132 -19.20 -9.23 9.30
CA ARG A 132 -18.84 -7.82 9.49
C ARG A 132 -17.84 -7.34 8.46
N TYR A 133 -17.82 -6.04 8.25
CA TYR A 133 -16.69 -5.35 7.68
C TYR A 133 -16.25 -4.17 8.54
N CYS A 134 -15.00 -3.74 8.36
CA CYS A 134 -14.45 -2.52 8.93
C CYS A 134 -13.36 -1.98 8.00
N VAL A 135 -13.42 -0.70 7.66
CA VAL A 135 -12.37 -0.03 6.87
C VAL A 135 -11.82 1.12 7.68
N ASP A 136 -10.70 0.89 8.35
CA ASP A 136 -10.12 1.85 9.28
C ASP A 136 -8.58 1.77 9.31
N ARG A 137 -7.96 2.70 10.04
CA ARG A 137 -6.52 2.86 10.16
C ARG A 137 -5.97 1.92 11.21
N VAL A 138 -4.84 1.31 10.88
CA VAL A 138 -4.01 0.55 11.82
C VAL A 138 -2.65 1.21 11.96
N TYR A 139 -2.08 1.08 13.15
CA TYR A 139 -0.91 1.84 13.58
C TYR A 139 0.22 0.89 13.96
N ARG A 140 1.42 1.17 13.44
CA ARG A 140 2.64 0.46 13.80
C ARG A 140 3.74 1.45 14.10
N GLU A 141 4.48 1.19 15.15
CA GLU A 141 5.58 2.04 15.58
C GLU A 141 6.73 1.93 14.57
N GLU A 142 7.40 3.05 14.31
CA GLU A 142 8.60 3.08 13.47
C GLU A 142 9.81 2.63 14.29
N LYS A 143 10.83 2.06 13.63
CA LYS A 143 12.07 1.66 14.32
C LYS A 143 12.86 2.87 14.83
N VAL A 144 12.67 4.03 14.20
CA VAL A 144 13.28 5.29 14.57
C VAL A 144 12.33 6.03 15.49
N PHE A 145 12.83 6.43 16.66
CA PHE A 145 12.07 7.21 17.63
C PHE A 145 11.68 8.58 17.07
N ASN A 146 10.66 9.20 17.66
CA ASN A 146 10.24 10.58 17.36
C ASN A 146 9.70 10.79 15.93
N PHE A 147 9.30 9.73 15.23
CA PHE A 147 8.51 9.82 14.00
C PHE A 147 7.05 9.49 14.27
N HIS A 148 6.15 10.09 13.49
CA HIS A 148 4.75 9.68 13.49
C HIS A 148 4.66 8.18 13.17
N PRO A 149 3.88 7.39 13.95
CA PRO A 149 3.69 5.98 13.68
C PRO A 149 3.22 5.74 12.25
N LYS A 150 3.65 4.61 11.67
CA LYS A 150 3.17 4.20 10.37
C LYS A 150 1.67 3.94 10.45
N GLN A 151 0.92 4.69 9.66
CA GLN A 151 -0.52 4.55 9.51
C GLN A 151 -0.82 3.87 8.16
N SER A 152 -1.74 2.91 8.14
CA SER A 152 -2.19 2.25 6.91
C SER A 152 -3.67 1.91 7.02
N TYR A 153 -4.40 1.97 5.91
CA TYR A 153 -5.81 1.58 5.89
C TYR A 153 -5.93 0.06 5.69
N GLU A 154 -6.61 -0.59 6.63
CA GLU A 154 -6.98 -1.99 6.54
C GLU A 154 -8.48 -2.10 6.20
N CYS A 155 -8.82 -2.92 5.21
CA CYS A 155 -10.19 -3.31 4.91
C CYS A 155 -10.36 -4.75 5.40
N ALA A 156 -11.01 -4.92 6.55
CA ALA A 156 -11.26 -6.21 7.18
C ALA A 156 -12.68 -6.71 6.88
N PHE A 157 -12.82 -8.00 6.60
CA PHE A 157 -14.10 -8.70 6.53
C PHE A 157 -14.00 -9.99 7.35
N ASP A 158 -14.97 -10.22 8.22
CA ASP A 158 -14.96 -11.36 9.14
C ASP A 158 -16.33 -12.07 9.16
N ILE A 159 -16.30 -13.40 9.23
CA ILE A 159 -17.47 -14.26 9.35
C ILE A 159 -17.35 -15.03 10.67
N ILE A 160 -18.31 -14.78 11.57
CA ILE A 160 -18.50 -15.51 12.82
C ILE A 160 -19.66 -16.48 12.63
N THR A 161 -19.43 -17.75 12.98
CA THR A 161 -20.39 -18.84 12.85
C THR A 161 -20.43 -19.70 14.12
N PRO A 162 -21.61 -20.25 14.50
CA PRO A 162 -21.72 -21.15 15.64
C PRO A 162 -21.23 -22.58 15.33
N TYR A 163 -20.82 -22.86 14.09
CA TYR A 163 -20.34 -24.17 13.66
C TYR A 163 -18.83 -24.16 13.44
N ALA A 164 -18.12 -25.09 14.07
CA ALA A 164 -16.69 -25.26 13.90
C ALA A 164 -16.34 -25.83 12.51
N SER A 165 -15.16 -25.44 12.00
CA SER A 165 -14.50 -26.09 10.85
C SER A 165 -15.33 -26.20 9.57
N SER A 166 -16.18 -25.21 9.29
CA SER A 166 -16.97 -25.19 8.05
C SER A 166 -16.10 -24.70 6.87
N PRO A 167 -15.79 -25.55 5.87
CA PRO A 167 -14.89 -25.17 4.77
C PRO A 167 -15.51 -24.16 3.79
N ILE A 168 -16.84 -24.02 3.80
CA ILE A 168 -17.55 -23.08 2.93
C ILE A 168 -17.20 -21.63 3.25
N VAL A 169 -17.01 -21.28 4.53
CA VAL A 169 -16.68 -19.89 4.91
C VAL A 169 -15.23 -19.55 4.55
N ASP A 170 -14.30 -20.53 4.57
CA ASP A 170 -12.94 -20.30 4.06
C ASP A 170 -12.96 -20.06 2.55
N ALA A 171 -13.78 -20.83 1.82
CA ALA A 171 -13.95 -20.69 0.37
C ALA A 171 -14.65 -19.38 -0.03
N GLU A 172 -15.67 -18.95 0.74
CA GLU A 172 -16.36 -17.65 0.59
C GLU A 172 -15.37 -16.49 0.69
N LEU A 173 -14.43 -16.53 1.65
CA LEU A 173 -13.39 -15.50 1.77
C LEU A 173 -12.42 -15.48 0.59
N LEU A 174 -12.05 -16.64 0.04
CA LEU A 174 -11.23 -16.70 -1.17
C LEU A 174 -11.97 -16.10 -2.38
N ALA A 175 -13.26 -16.42 -2.52
CA ALA A 175 -14.11 -15.88 -3.57
C ALA A 175 -14.27 -14.36 -3.44
N LEU A 176 -14.55 -13.85 -2.24
CA LEU A 176 -14.64 -12.42 -1.97
C LEU A 176 -13.31 -11.71 -2.27
N ALA A 177 -12.18 -12.29 -1.85
CA ALA A 177 -10.87 -11.71 -2.14
C ALA A 177 -10.61 -11.63 -3.65
N PHE A 178 -10.99 -12.67 -4.40
CA PHE A 178 -10.90 -12.70 -5.85
C PHE A 178 -11.86 -11.70 -6.51
N GLU A 179 -13.10 -11.57 -6.03
CA GLU A 179 -14.08 -10.56 -6.49
C GLU A 179 -13.56 -9.13 -6.30
N ILE A 180 -12.94 -8.82 -5.15
CA ILE A 180 -12.34 -7.49 -4.90
C ILE A 180 -11.28 -7.18 -5.96
N THR A 181 -10.47 -8.16 -6.35
CA THR A 181 -9.47 -7.93 -7.40
C THR A 181 -10.07 -7.82 -8.79
N ASN A 182 -11.28 -8.34 -9.00
CA ASN A 182 -12.02 -8.21 -10.26
C ASN A 182 -12.64 -6.82 -10.42
N GLU A 183 -12.97 -6.15 -9.31
CA GLU A 183 -13.48 -4.77 -9.29
C GLU A 183 -12.41 -3.70 -9.57
N ILE A 184 -11.14 -4.08 -9.47
CA ILE A 184 -9.97 -3.21 -9.63
C ILE A 184 -9.33 -3.50 -10.99
N PRO A 185 -9.47 -2.60 -11.99
CA PRO A 185 -9.01 -2.87 -13.35
C PRO A 185 -7.51 -3.16 -13.44
N ARG A 186 -7.14 -4.00 -14.42
CA ARG A 186 -5.77 -4.46 -14.72
C ARG A 186 -5.04 -5.19 -13.60
N LEU A 187 -5.63 -5.36 -12.42
CA LEU A 187 -5.04 -6.20 -11.36
C LEU A 187 -4.98 -7.68 -11.79
N ARG A 188 -5.94 -8.13 -12.62
CA ARG A 188 -5.93 -9.47 -13.23
C ARG A 188 -4.69 -9.74 -14.10
N GLU A 189 -4.13 -8.70 -14.72
CA GLU A 189 -2.97 -8.81 -15.61
C GLU A 189 -1.65 -8.93 -14.82
N LYS A 190 -1.68 -8.84 -13.48
CA LYS A 190 -0.51 -8.82 -12.61
C LYS A 190 -0.13 -10.19 -12.05
N ASN A 191 -0.30 -11.29 -12.81
CA ASN A 191 0.06 -12.66 -12.41
C ASN A 191 -0.44 -13.03 -11.00
N MET A 192 -1.72 -12.81 -10.76
CA MET A 192 -2.31 -13.02 -9.45
C MET A 192 -2.39 -14.51 -9.09
N ARG A 193 -2.07 -14.83 -7.84
CA ARG A 193 -2.20 -16.20 -7.29
C ARG A 193 -2.48 -16.18 -5.80
N ILE A 194 -3.11 -17.23 -5.30
CA ILE A 194 -3.31 -17.46 -3.87
C ILE A 194 -2.24 -18.43 -3.39
N ARG A 195 -1.60 -18.12 -2.26
CA ARG A 195 -0.77 -19.06 -1.50
C ARG A 195 -1.53 -19.44 -0.24
N MET A 196 -1.73 -20.73 0.00
CA MET A 196 -2.57 -21.25 1.05
C MET A 196 -1.81 -22.29 1.88
N ASN A 197 -2.16 -22.40 3.14
CA ASN A 197 -1.60 -23.38 4.06
C ASN A 197 -2.63 -23.71 5.14
N HIS A 198 -2.31 -24.73 5.93
CA HIS A 198 -3.06 -25.10 7.10
C HIS A 198 -2.12 -25.20 8.29
N THR A 199 -2.49 -24.61 9.42
CA THR A 199 -1.62 -24.55 10.61
C THR A 199 -1.27 -25.95 11.15
N GLN A 200 -2.12 -26.96 10.97
CA GLN A 200 -1.77 -28.35 11.31
C GLN A 200 -0.74 -28.98 10.36
N LEU A 201 -0.67 -28.56 9.09
CA LEU A 201 0.40 -29.00 8.18
C LEU A 201 1.74 -28.43 8.62
N LEU A 202 1.77 -27.16 8.99
CA LEU A 202 2.95 -26.54 9.57
C LEU A 202 3.38 -27.21 10.87
N ARG A 203 2.43 -27.47 11.80
CA ARG A 203 2.69 -28.25 13.02
C ARG A 203 3.23 -29.64 12.72
N ALA A 204 2.69 -30.33 11.71
CA ALA A 204 3.18 -31.64 11.28
C ALA A 204 4.65 -31.59 10.84
N ILE A 205 5.04 -30.59 10.06
CA ILE A 205 6.42 -30.38 9.62
C ILE A 205 7.35 -30.16 10.83
N LEU A 206 6.95 -29.30 11.78
CA LEU A 206 7.76 -29.01 12.97
C LEU A 206 7.94 -30.23 13.86
N LEU A 207 6.88 -31.03 14.03
CA LEU A 207 6.94 -32.30 14.77
C LEU A 207 7.85 -33.31 14.07
N TYR A 208 7.69 -33.48 12.76
CA TYR A 208 8.48 -34.41 11.97
C TYR A 208 9.98 -34.07 11.98
N CYS A 209 10.31 -32.77 11.92
CA CYS A 209 11.69 -32.29 12.01
C CYS A 209 12.21 -32.17 13.45
N ASN A 210 11.38 -32.42 14.47
CA ASN A 210 11.73 -32.26 15.89
C ASN A 210 12.24 -30.84 16.23
N VAL A 211 11.58 -29.81 15.69
CA VAL A 211 11.92 -28.40 15.96
C VAL A 211 11.54 -28.04 17.41
N PRO A 212 12.46 -27.48 18.21
CA PRO A 212 12.16 -27.04 19.57
C PRO A 212 11.06 -25.97 19.60
N LYS A 213 10.08 -26.12 20.49
CA LYS A 213 8.98 -25.14 20.64
C LYS A 213 9.45 -23.75 21.05
N SER A 214 10.55 -23.66 21.80
CA SER A 214 11.16 -22.39 22.20
C SER A 214 11.66 -21.56 21.02
N SER A 215 12.03 -22.21 19.91
CA SER A 215 12.62 -21.58 18.73
C SER A 215 11.59 -21.25 17.65
N TYR A 216 10.30 -21.52 17.91
CA TYR A 216 9.19 -21.26 16.99
C TYR A 216 9.13 -19.79 16.59
N THR A 217 9.08 -18.88 17.56
CA THR A 217 9.03 -17.43 17.31
C THR A 217 10.14 -16.99 16.35
N GLU A 218 11.39 -17.38 16.62
CA GLU A 218 12.53 -17.03 15.75
C GLU A 218 12.44 -17.67 14.36
N LEU A 219 12.04 -18.95 14.27
CA LEU A 219 11.84 -19.62 12.99
C LEU A 219 10.82 -18.87 12.12
N PHE A 220 9.71 -18.45 12.72
CA PHE A 220 8.64 -17.73 12.00
C PHE A 220 9.05 -16.33 11.54
N ALA A 221 9.87 -15.61 12.33
CA ALA A 221 10.54 -14.39 11.86
C ALA A 221 11.30 -14.68 10.58
N ASN A 222 12.20 -15.67 10.64
CA ASN A 222 13.11 -15.96 9.56
C ASN A 222 12.37 -16.33 8.27
N ILE A 223 11.32 -17.14 8.34
CA ILE A 223 10.53 -17.48 7.14
C ILE A 223 9.68 -16.32 6.64
N ALA A 224 9.10 -15.49 7.51
CA ALA A 224 8.35 -14.30 7.09
C ALA A 224 9.27 -13.30 6.39
N ASP A 225 10.42 -13.01 6.99
CA ASP A 225 11.46 -12.16 6.43
C ASP A 225 11.98 -12.70 5.08
N TYR A 226 12.12 -14.02 4.95
CA TYR A 226 12.53 -14.65 3.70
C TYR A 226 11.45 -14.53 2.61
N ILE A 227 10.19 -14.85 2.93
CA ILE A 227 9.06 -14.78 1.98
C ILE A 227 8.83 -13.34 1.50
N GLU A 228 9.08 -12.35 2.36
CA GLU A 228 8.98 -10.92 2.03
C GLU A 228 10.25 -10.36 1.37
N GLY A 229 11.29 -11.17 1.18
CA GLY A 229 12.55 -10.75 0.56
C GLY A 229 13.40 -9.81 1.43
N ARG A 230 13.15 -9.75 2.74
CA ARG A 230 13.93 -8.97 3.72
C ARG A 230 15.27 -9.64 4.06
N ILE A 231 15.35 -10.97 3.93
CA ILE A 231 16.59 -11.72 4.07
C ILE A 231 16.84 -12.63 2.86
N SER A 232 18.12 -12.89 2.57
CA SER A 232 18.54 -13.79 1.50
C SER A 232 18.32 -15.27 1.86
N LYS A 233 18.33 -16.15 0.84
CA LYS A 233 18.28 -17.61 1.04
C LYS A 233 19.41 -18.11 1.94
N PHE A 234 20.60 -17.50 1.85
CA PHE A 234 21.74 -17.84 2.71
C PHE A 234 21.47 -17.49 4.18
N GLN A 235 20.96 -16.27 4.45
CA GLN A 235 20.61 -15.84 5.81
C GLN A 235 19.51 -16.72 6.40
N PHE A 236 18.48 -17.04 5.61
CA PHE A 236 17.42 -17.96 6.03
C PHE A 236 17.97 -19.34 6.39
N HIS A 237 18.82 -19.92 5.52
CA HIS A 237 19.45 -21.22 5.77
C HIS A 237 20.33 -21.21 7.03
N SER A 238 21.10 -20.15 7.22
CA SER A 238 21.94 -19.95 8.41
C SER A 238 21.10 -19.90 9.69
N GLY A 239 20.04 -19.08 9.72
CA GLY A 239 19.15 -18.97 10.88
C GLY A 239 18.47 -20.29 11.25
N VAL A 240 17.99 -21.05 10.26
CA VAL A 240 17.40 -22.38 10.51
C VAL A 240 18.45 -23.38 10.98
N THR A 241 19.69 -23.29 10.50
CA THR A 241 20.78 -24.17 10.93
C THR A 241 21.11 -23.97 12.41
N VAL A 242 21.08 -22.73 12.89
CA VAL A 242 21.25 -22.40 14.32
C VAL A 242 20.12 -23.03 15.15
N ILE A 243 18.87 -22.86 14.72
CA ILE A 243 17.68 -23.38 15.43
C ILE A 243 17.68 -24.90 15.56
N MET A 244 18.19 -25.61 14.56
CA MET A 244 18.09 -27.07 14.51
C MET A 244 19.12 -27.79 15.38
N GLU A 245 20.17 -27.10 15.85
CA GLU A 245 21.21 -27.54 16.81
C GLU A 245 21.92 -28.90 16.53
N LYS A 246 21.48 -29.67 15.53
CA LYS A 246 21.81 -31.11 15.36
C LYS A 246 22.64 -31.39 14.10
N SER A 247 22.22 -30.90 12.94
CA SER A 247 22.98 -31.08 11.68
C SER A 247 22.49 -30.15 10.56
N ARG A 248 23.41 -29.81 9.64
CA ARG A 248 23.10 -29.05 8.40
C ARG A 248 22.09 -29.78 7.51
N SER A 249 22.10 -31.12 7.52
CA SER A 249 21.14 -31.95 6.77
C SER A 249 19.71 -31.83 7.31
N SER A 250 19.55 -31.80 8.64
CA SER A 250 18.23 -31.63 9.28
C SER A 250 17.65 -30.25 9.00
N ALA A 251 18.50 -29.22 9.02
CA ALA A 251 18.12 -27.86 8.65
C ALA A 251 17.67 -27.76 7.18
N THR A 252 18.42 -28.37 6.26
CA THR A 252 18.03 -28.43 4.84
C THR A 252 16.69 -29.15 4.64
N ALA A 253 16.47 -30.29 5.30
CA ALA A 253 15.20 -31.01 5.21
C ALA A 253 14.01 -30.18 5.71
N LEU A 254 14.19 -29.45 6.83
CA LEU A 254 13.15 -28.54 7.33
C LEU A 254 12.86 -27.41 6.33
N ILE A 255 13.90 -26.81 5.75
CA ILE A 255 13.76 -25.75 4.75
C ILE A 255 13.02 -26.26 3.50
N GLU A 256 13.35 -27.44 3.00
CA GLU A 256 12.69 -28.05 1.85
C GLU A 256 11.19 -28.31 2.10
N LEU A 257 10.84 -28.76 3.32
CA LEU A 257 9.45 -28.95 3.72
C LEU A 257 8.72 -27.62 3.88
N LEU A 258 9.33 -26.61 4.50
CA LEU A 258 8.73 -25.29 4.69
C LEU A 258 8.56 -24.53 3.36
N LEU A 259 9.47 -24.71 2.41
CA LEU A 259 9.40 -24.07 1.09
C LEU A 259 8.65 -24.92 0.06
N ALA A 260 8.04 -26.04 0.47
CA ALA A 260 7.20 -26.83 -0.41
C ALA A 260 6.07 -25.96 -0.97
N ASN A 261 6.08 -25.80 -2.29
CA ASN A 261 5.18 -24.93 -3.03
C ASN A 261 4.70 -25.63 -4.31
N PHE A 262 3.42 -25.98 -4.36
CA PHE A 262 2.84 -26.71 -5.50
C PHE A 262 1.39 -26.29 -5.75
N LEU A 263 0.93 -26.45 -6.99
CA LEU A 263 -0.45 -26.15 -7.35
C LEU A 263 -1.37 -27.23 -6.77
N MET A 264 -2.42 -26.81 -6.06
CA MET A 264 -3.48 -27.73 -5.64
C MET A 264 -4.43 -27.97 -6.82
N SER A 265 -4.01 -28.83 -7.74
CA SER A 265 -4.96 -29.52 -8.63
C SER A 265 -5.57 -30.66 -7.82
N GLY A 266 -6.88 -30.92 -7.90
CA GLY A 266 -7.62 -31.95 -7.13
C GLY A 266 -7.20 -33.41 -7.40
N THR A 267 -5.93 -33.63 -7.79
CA THR A 267 -5.27 -34.90 -8.04
C THR A 267 -4.11 -35.05 -7.06
N ARG A 268 -4.01 -36.19 -6.38
CA ARG A 268 -2.93 -36.50 -5.41
C ARG A 268 -1.49 -36.44 -5.96
N SER A 269 -1.32 -36.43 -7.28
CA SER A 269 -0.01 -36.42 -7.96
C SER A 269 0.87 -35.23 -7.56
N SER A 270 0.29 -34.03 -7.38
CA SER A 270 1.06 -32.81 -7.03
C SER A 270 1.77 -32.91 -5.68
N VAL A 271 1.18 -33.68 -4.75
CA VAL A 271 1.71 -33.90 -3.41
C VAL A 271 2.84 -34.95 -3.43
N ASP A 272 2.69 -36.01 -4.22
CA ASP A 272 3.70 -37.07 -4.39
C ASP A 272 4.99 -36.58 -5.06
N ASP A 273 4.91 -35.47 -5.81
CA ASP A 273 6.04 -34.78 -6.45
C ASP A 273 6.64 -33.67 -5.58
N SER A 274 6.05 -33.38 -4.41
CA SER A 274 6.51 -32.36 -3.48
C SER A 274 7.47 -32.90 -2.41
N SER A 275 8.21 -32.01 -1.75
CA SER A 275 9.05 -32.33 -0.59
C SER A 275 8.25 -32.95 0.58
N LEU A 276 6.92 -32.76 0.62
CA LEU A 276 6.05 -33.31 1.67
C LEU A 276 5.83 -34.82 1.57
N LYS A 277 6.24 -35.47 0.47
CA LYS A 277 6.05 -36.91 0.24
C LYS A 277 6.54 -37.78 1.39
N SER A 278 7.72 -37.48 1.95
CA SER A 278 8.31 -38.24 3.05
C SER A 278 7.48 -38.15 4.33
N LEU A 279 7.04 -36.94 4.69
CA LEU A 279 6.15 -36.66 5.81
C LEU A 279 4.81 -37.41 5.67
N ILE A 280 4.24 -37.41 4.47
CA ILE A 280 2.92 -37.99 4.22
C ILE A 280 2.97 -39.52 4.18
N ARG A 281 4.03 -40.12 3.63
CA ARG A 281 4.19 -41.58 3.62
C ARG A 281 4.56 -42.15 4.99
N GLY A 282 5.03 -41.30 5.90
CA GLY A 282 5.31 -41.67 7.29
C GLY A 282 4.10 -42.21 8.06
N LYS A 283 4.38 -42.71 9.27
CA LYS A 283 3.40 -43.14 10.26
C LYS A 283 3.49 -42.22 11.49
N GLY A 284 2.42 -42.15 12.29
CA GLY A 284 2.38 -41.36 13.53
C GLY A 284 1.61 -40.03 13.42
N GLU A 285 1.68 -39.23 14.50
CA GLU A 285 0.90 -37.99 14.65
C GLU A 285 1.19 -36.99 13.53
N ALA A 286 2.46 -36.74 13.22
CA ALA A 286 2.85 -35.77 12.18
C ALA A 286 2.26 -36.13 10.80
N ALA A 287 2.36 -37.39 10.39
CA ALA A 287 1.79 -37.84 9.12
C ALA A 287 0.25 -37.76 9.10
N SER A 288 -0.41 -38.04 10.23
CA SER A 288 -1.86 -37.92 10.37
C SER A 288 -2.34 -36.47 10.22
N LEU A 289 -1.68 -35.55 10.94
CA LEU A 289 -1.95 -34.11 10.86
C LEU A 289 -1.76 -33.56 9.45
N ALA A 290 -0.65 -33.92 8.78
CA ALA A 290 -0.39 -33.50 7.40
C ALA A 290 -1.47 -34.01 6.42
N LYS A 291 -1.88 -35.27 6.53
CA LYS A 291 -2.93 -35.85 5.68
C LYS A 291 -4.31 -35.23 5.93
N SER A 292 -4.63 -34.88 7.18
CA SER A 292 -5.89 -34.22 7.50
C SER A 292 -5.92 -32.82 6.93
N ALA A 293 -4.85 -32.06 7.18
CA ALA A 293 -4.68 -30.69 6.70
C ALA A 293 -4.78 -30.58 5.17
N LEU A 294 -4.10 -31.46 4.43
CA LEU A 294 -4.14 -31.43 2.97
C LEU A 294 -5.53 -31.77 2.40
N ARG A 295 -6.28 -32.66 3.04
CA ARG A 295 -7.66 -32.99 2.63
C ARG A 295 -8.62 -31.82 2.84
N GLU A 296 -8.47 -31.09 3.94
CA GLU A 296 -9.26 -29.89 4.21
C GLU A 296 -8.92 -28.79 3.20
N LEU A 297 -7.64 -28.56 2.92
CA LEU A 297 -7.20 -27.61 1.89
C LEU A 297 -7.74 -27.95 0.50
N GLU A 298 -7.70 -29.22 0.10
CA GLU A 298 -8.27 -29.69 -1.17
C GLU A 298 -9.79 -29.42 -1.24
N THR A 299 -10.51 -29.64 -0.14
CA THR A 299 -11.95 -29.34 -0.04
C THR A 299 -12.21 -27.84 -0.21
N VAL A 300 -11.46 -26.98 0.48
CA VAL A 300 -11.61 -25.52 0.37
C VAL A 300 -11.27 -25.03 -1.03
N VAL A 301 -10.22 -25.55 -1.66
CA VAL A 301 -9.84 -25.21 -3.04
C VAL A 301 -10.95 -25.59 -4.04
N SER A 302 -11.52 -26.79 -3.90
CA SER A 302 -12.64 -27.25 -4.74
C SER A 302 -13.87 -26.35 -4.61
N LEU A 303 -14.23 -25.97 -3.38
CA LEU A 303 -15.33 -25.04 -3.12
C LEU A 303 -15.03 -23.64 -3.66
N ALA A 304 -13.81 -23.13 -3.50
CA ALA A 304 -13.41 -21.82 -4.02
C ALA A 304 -13.51 -21.76 -5.55
N HIS A 305 -13.08 -22.81 -6.25
CA HIS A 305 -13.28 -22.92 -7.70
C HIS A 305 -14.76 -22.97 -8.09
N SER A 306 -15.58 -23.68 -7.31
CA SER A 306 -17.04 -23.72 -7.52
C SER A 306 -17.70 -22.35 -7.31
N LEU A 307 -17.14 -21.51 -6.43
CA LEU A 307 -17.55 -20.12 -6.21
C LEU A 307 -16.97 -19.14 -7.25
N GLY A 308 -16.24 -19.62 -8.26
CA GLY A 308 -15.76 -18.81 -9.37
C GLY A 308 -14.34 -18.24 -9.21
N VAL A 309 -13.55 -18.72 -8.24
CA VAL A 309 -12.13 -18.38 -8.15
C VAL A 309 -11.37 -19.05 -9.31
N THR A 310 -10.80 -18.25 -10.21
CA THR A 310 -10.08 -18.77 -11.40
C THR A 310 -8.56 -18.61 -11.31
N CYS A 311 -8.04 -17.84 -10.36
CA CYS A 311 -6.60 -17.70 -10.20
C CYS A 311 -5.96 -18.98 -9.60
N PRO A 312 -4.68 -19.27 -9.90
CA PRO A 312 -3.99 -20.42 -9.33
C PRO A 312 -3.93 -20.38 -7.80
N ILE A 313 -4.28 -21.51 -7.16
CA ILE A 313 -4.18 -21.69 -5.71
C ILE A 313 -3.05 -22.67 -5.40
N HIS A 314 -1.98 -22.16 -4.81
CA HIS A 314 -0.79 -22.92 -4.43
C HIS A 314 -0.83 -23.27 -2.95
N ILE A 315 -0.43 -24.50 -2.60
CA ILE A 315 -0.08 -24.80 -1.21
C ILE A 315 1.35 -24.35 -0.97
N PHE A 316 1.54 -23.53 0.06
CA PHE A 316 2.85 -23.11 0.54
C PHE A 316 2.99 -23.53 2.01
N ALA A 317 3.70 -24.63 2.28
CA ALA A 317 3.60 -25.32 3.57
C ALA A 317 4.22 -24.55 4.76
N GLY A 318 5.13 -23.62 4.49
CA GLY A 318 5.76 -22.75 5.49
C GLY A 318 5.08 -21.40 5.64
N LEU A 319 3.92 -21.15 5.03
CA LEU A 319 3.28 -19.84 5.03
C LEU A 319 2.86 -19.45 6.45
N PRO A 320 3.48 -18.43 7.08
CA PRO A 320 3.18 -18.04 8.44
C PRO A 320 2.45 -16.70 8.41
N ILE A 321 1.11 -16.72 8.47
CA ILE A 321 0.32 -15.49 8.52
C ILE A 321 0.18 -14.98 9.96
N SER A 322 0.12 -15.91 10.92
CA SER A 322 0.38 -15.62 12.34
C SER A 322 0.61 -16.94 13.09
N TYR A 323 1.85 -17.26 13.45
CA TYR A 323 2.12 -18.53 14.12
C TYR A 323 1.83 -18.50 15.63
N ASP A 324 1.88 -17.35 16.28
CA ASP A 324 1.57 -17.26 17.72
C ASP A 324 0.13 -17.72 18.05
N ARG A 325 -0.72 -17.78 17.01
CA ARG A 325 -2.09 -18.31 17.05
C ARG A 325 -2.23 -19.73 16.46
N ALA A 326 -1.16 -20.35 15.96
CA ALA A 326 -1.15 -21.63 15.25
C ALA A 326 -1.29 -22.88 16.13
N SER A 327 -1.38 -22.74 17.45
CA SER A 327 -1.84 -23.81 18.36
C SER A 327 -3.28 -24.27 18.05
N SER A 328 -3.98 -23.49 17.21
CA SER A 328 -5.42 -23.48 16.98
C SER A 328 -5.95 -24.48 15.95
N GLY A 329 -5.16 -24.87 14.95
CA GLY A 329 -5.73 -25.44 13.72
C GLY A 329 -6.44 -24.36 12.87
N GLY A 330 -6.53 -24.60 11.56
CA GLY A 330 -7.22 -23.70 10.62
C GLY A 330 -6.41 -23.31 9.39
N VAL A 331 -7.15 -22.90 8.37
CA VAL A 331 -6.67 -22.42 7.07
C VAL A 331 -6.08 -21.02 7.19
N VAL A 332 -4.98 -20.79 6.46
CA VAL A 332 -4.36 -19.47 6.29
C VAL A 332 -3.99 -19.26 4.82
N TRP A 333 -4.15 -18.06 4.28
CA TRP A 333 -3.84 -17.78 2.89
C TRP A 333 -3.46 -16.32 2.62
N GLN A 334 -2.68 -16.10 1.57
CA GLN A 334 -2.32 -14.79 1.06
C GLN A 334 -2.72 -14.69 -0.41
N LEU A 335 -3.28 -13.54 -0.79
CA LEU A 335 -3.44 -13.15 -2.18
C LEU A 335 -2.25 -12.30 -2.59
N ILE A 336 -1.54 -12.72 -3.63
CA ILE A 336 -0.34 -12.03 -4.12
C ILE A 336 -0.45 -11.67 -5.60
N ALA A 337 0.17 -10.56 -5.98
CA ALA A 337 0.27 -10.09 -7.36
C ALA A 337 1.57 -9.33 -7.63
N ASP A 338 2.01 -9.33 -8.88
CA ASP A 338 3.22 -8.67 -9.34
C ASP A 338 2.94 -7.21 -9.71
N LEU A 339 2.78 -6.34 -8.71
CA LEU A 339 2.49 -4.92 -8.93
C LEU A 339 3.64 -4.16 -9.63
N LYS A 340 4.88 -4.65 -9.53
CA LYS A 340 6.08 -4.05 -10.14
C LYS A 340 6.96 -5.10 -10.83
N PRO A 341 6.54 -5.63 -11.99
CA PRO A 341 7.20 -6.77 -12.65
C PRO A 341 8.70 -6.56 -12.93
N ASN A 342 9.11 -5.30 -13.14
CA ASN A 342 10.50 -4.95 -13.53
C ASN A 342 11.33 -4.33 -12.40
N ARG A 343 10.81 -4.21 -11.17
CA ARG A 343 11.54 -3.58 -10.03
C ARG A 343 11.68 -4.48 -8.81
N SER A 344 10.92 -5.57 -8.70
CA SER A 344 10.95 -6.47 -7.56
C SER A 344 10.89 -7.92 -8.04
N ALA A 345 11.83 -8.75 -7.57
CA ALA A 345 11.77 -10.20 -7.75
C ALA A 345 10.65 -10.87 -6.92
N HIS A 346 10.00 -10.13 -6.01
CA HIS A 346 8.99 -10.64 -5.09
C HIS A 346 7.61 -10.03 -5.38
N SER A 347 6.59 -10.91 -5.47
CA SER A 347 5.18 -10.55 -5.57
C SER A 347 4.73 -9.78 -4.32
N THR A 348 3.85 -8.80 -4.49
CA THR A 348 3.27 -8.02 -3.39
C THR A 348 2.08 -8.76 -2.78
N VAL A 349 2.03 -8.86 -1.45
CA VAL A 349 0.85 -9.39 -0.74
C VAL A 349 -0.24 -8.32 -0.70
N LEU A 350 -1.38 -8.59 -1.33
CA LEU A 350 -2.54 -7.69 -1.41
C LEU A 350 -3.52 -7.92 -0.26
N ALA A 351 -3.74 -9.19 0.07
CA ALA A 351 -4.64 -9.61 1.14
C ALA A 351 -4.06 -10.80 1.90
N MET A 352 -4.50 -10.93 3.14
CA MET A 352 -4.27 -12.11 3.98
C MET A 352 -5.60 -12.55 4.57
N GLY A 353 -5.81 -13.86 4.66
CA GLY A 353 -6.95 -14.42 5.38
C GLY A 353 -6.55 -15.58 6.27
N GLU A 354 -7.32 -15.77 7.32
CA GLU A 354 -7.06 -16.78 8.35
C GLU A 354 -8.35 -17.22 9.05
N ARG A 355 -8.34 -18.46 9.53
CA ARG A 355 -9.26 -18.97 10.55
C ARG A 355 -8.66 -18.76 11.94
N TYR A 356 -9.44 -18.22 12.87
CA TYR A 356 -8.97 -17.77 14.19
C TYR A 356 -9.84 -18.26 15.36
N ASP A 357 -10.41 -19.45 15.22
CA ASP A 357 -11.29 -20.10 16.21
C ASP A 357 -10.71 -20.10 17.64
N THR A 358 -9.41 -20.34 17.80
CA THR A 358 -8.78 -20.36 19.14
C THR A 358 -8.71 -18.99 19.78
N LEU A 359 -8.51 -17.92 19.00
CA LEU A 359 -8.51 -16.55 19.52
C LEU A 359 -9.87 -16.22 20.14
N LEU A 360 -10.95 -16.60 19.44
CA LEU A 360 -12.31 -16.44 19.94
C LEU A 360 -12.54 -17.27 21.21
N ASN A 361 -12.14 -18.53 21.23
CA ASN A 361 -12.25 -19.40 22.41
C ASN A 361 -11.47 -18.85 23.62
N GLU A 362 -10.28 -18.29 23.40
CA GLU A 362 -9.48 -17.68 24.46
C GLU A 362 -10.09 -16.40 25.03
N PHE A 363 -10.72 -15.58 24.19
CA PHE A 363 -11.45 -14.40 24.65
C PHE A 363 -12.77 -14.77 25.32
N GLN A 364 -13.46 -15.82 24.87
CA GLN A 364 -14.68 -16.29 25.53
C GLN A 364 -14.38 -16.82 26.93
N LYS A 365 -13.33 -17.64 27.10
CA LYS A 365 -12.87 -18.09 28.43
C LYS A 365 -12.54 -16.92 29.35
N GLN A 366 -11.91 -15.88 28.81
CA GLN A 366 -11.61 -14.67 29.57
C GLN A 366 -12.88 -13.93 29.98
N ALA A 367 -13.81 -13.74 29.05
CA ALA A 367 -15.08 -13.06 29.27
C ALA A 367 -15.90 -13.77 30.37
N GLN A 368 -15.94 -15.10 30.35
CA GLN A 368 -16.57 -15.93 31.38
C GLN A 368 -15.93 -15.79 32.76
N GLY A 369 -14.60 -15.58 32.81
CA GLY A 369 -13.89 -15.29 34.04
C GLY A 369 -14.34 -13.97 34.71
N PHE A 370 -14.83 -13.01 33.94
CA PHE A 370 -15.36 -11.74 34.45
C PHE A 370 -16.88 -11.75 34.64
N ASN A 371 -17.62 -12.40 33.74
CA ASN A 371 -19.07 -12.47 33.75
C ASN A 371 -19.52 -13.90 33.43
N GLN A 372 -19.92 -14.64 34.46
CA GLN A 372 -20.37 -16.03 34.35
C GLN A 372 -21.66 -16.19 33.52
N ASN A 373 -22.41 -15.10 33.28
CA ASN A 373 -23.62 -15.13 32.46
C ASN A 373 -23.32 -15.22 30.95
N ILE A 374 -22.07 -15.06 30.54
CA ILE A 374 -21.68 -15.18 29.13
C ILE A 374 -21.68 -16.66 28.73
N PRO A 375 -22.53 -17.09 27.78
CA PRO A 375 -22.69 -18.50 27.46
C PRO A 375 -21.43 -19.05 26.78
N GLY A 376 -20.98 -20.22 27.23
CA GLY A 376 -19.91 -20.98 26.58
C GLY A 376 -20.45 -21.68 25.34
N ARG A 377 -20.24 -21.06 24.18
CA ARG A 377 -20.72 -21.59 22.90
C ARG A 377 -19.54 -21.88 21.99
N VAL A 378 -19.64 -22.95 21.22
CA VAL A 378 -18.73 -23.16 20.08
C VAL A 378 -18.91 -21.98 19.14
N ILE A 379 -17.80 -21.27 18.91
CA ILE A 379 -17.73 -20.14 17.98
C ILE A 379 -16.53 -20.35 17.09
N SER A 380 -16.72 -20.04 15.82
CA SER A 380 -15.70 -20.12 14.80
C SER A 380 -15.66 -18.82 14.02
N GLY A 381 -14.46 -18.39 13.68
CA GLY A 381 -14.19 -17.11 13.03
C GLY A 381 -13.22 -17.29 11.88
N VAL A 382 -13.60 -16.79 10.72
CA VAL A 382 -12.70 -16.64 9.58
C VAL A 382 -12.72 -15.18 9.14
N GLY A 383 -11.61 -14.69 8.61
CA GLY A 383 -11.56 -13.31 8.14
C GLY A 383 -10.46 -13.06 7.14
N LEU A 384 -10.62 -11.98 6.39
CA LEU A 384 -9.62 -11.46 5.47
C LEU A 384 -9.33 -9.99 5.77
N SER A 385 -8.14 -9.55 5.36
CA SER A 385 -7.66 -8.17 5.50
C SER A 385 -6.96 -7.75 4.22
N PHE A 386 -7.39 -6.63 3.63
CA PHE A 386 -6.70 -5.95 2.52
C PHE A 386 -6.04 -4.66 2.99
N TRP A 387 -4.94 -4.28 2.36
CA TRP A 387 -4.40 -2.93 2.51
C TRP A 387 -4.94 -2.05 1.39
N LEU A 388 -5.75 -1.05 1.74
CA LEU A 388 -6.36 -0.15 0.76
C LEU A 388 -5.28 0.58 -0.04
N ASP A 389 -4.18 0.98 0.61
CA ASP A 389 -3.02 1.61 -0.03
C ASP A 389 -2.44 0.77 -1.17
N LYS A 390 -2.44 -0.57 -1.04
CA LYS A 390 -1.93 -1.48 -2.06
C LYS A 390 -2.90 -1.66 -3.22
N LEU A 391 -4.20 -1.63 -2.94
CA LEU A 391 -5.24 -1.66 -3.97
C LEU A 391 -5.20 -0.37 -4.81
N VAL A 392 -5.09 0.78 -4.15
CA VAL A 392 -4.90 2.08 -4.81
C VAL A 392 -3.60 2.10 -5.62
N GLY A 393 -2.50 1.62 -5.04
CA GLY A 393 -1.21 1.55 -5.71
C GLY A 393 -1.15 0.58 -6.90
N ALA A 394 -2.18 -0.26 -7.09
CA ALA A 394 -2.30 -1.16 -8.23
C ALA A 394 -3.08 -0.55 -9.41
N LEU A 395 -3.77 0.58 -9.20
CA LEU A 395 -4.51 1.26 -10.25
C LEU A 395 -3.58 1.92 -11.27
N ASP A 396 -4.03 1.99 -12.52
CA ASP A 396 -3.35 2.74 -13.56
C ASP A 396 -3.85 4.20 -13.62
N MET A 397 -3.03 5.08 -14.18
CA MET A 397 -3.28 6.53 -14.26
C MET A 397 -4.59 6.86 -14.99
N ASP A 398 -4.97 6.07 -16.00
CA ASP A 398 -6.23 6.31 -16.71
C ASP A 398 -7.45 6.01 -15.86
N TYR A 399 -7.39 5.00 -15.00
CA TYR A 399 -8.49 4.67 -14.09
C TYR A 399 -8.58 5.65 -12.92
N MET A 400 -7.45 6.20 -12.48
CA MET A 400 -7.42 7.23 -11.44
C MET A 400 -8.22 8.48 -11.84
N LYS A 401 -8.37 8.77 -13.14
CA LYS A 401 -9.18 9.90 -13.65
C LYS A 401 -10.69 9.71 -13.44
N ASP A 402 -11.15 8.47 -13.27
CA ASP A 402 -12.56 8.17 -13.01
C ASP A 402 -12.92 8.35 -11.54
N CYS A 403 -11.95 8.16 -10.64
CA CYS A 403 -12.11 8.43 -9.23
C CYS A 403 -11.97 9.93 -8.95
N ARG A 404 -13.10 10.65 -8.98
CA ARG A 404 -13.17 12.10 -8.78
C ARG A 404 -13.83 12.44 -7.44
N ALA A 405 -13.45 13.56 -6.81
CA ALA A 405 -14.19 14.09 -5.64
C ALA A 405 -15.37 14.96 -6.07
N ILE A 406 -15.20 15.67 -7.20
CA ILE A 406 -16.15 16.64 -7.73
C ILE A 406 -16.40 16.28 -9.19
N ASP A 407 -17.65 16.32 -9.61
CA ASP A 407 -18.04 16.09 -11.00
C ASP A 407 -18.09 17.43 -11.77
N VAL A 408 -18.63 18.48 -11.14
CA VAL A 408 -18.81 19.81 -11.74
C VAL A 408 -18.36 20.90 -10.78
N ALA A 409 -17.55 21.85 -11.23
CA ALA A 409 -17.29 23.07 -10.47
C ALA A 409 -18.16 24.23 -10.95
N VAL A 410 -18.58 25.12 -10.06
CA VAL A 410 -19.25 26.38 -10.40
C VAL A 410 -18.34 27.52 -9.97
N CYS A 411 -17.81 28.26 -10.94
CA CYS A 411 -16.99 29.43 -10.65
C CYS A 411 -17.82 30.69 -10.87
N VAL A 412 -17.87 31.53 -9.85
CA VAL A 412 -18.60 32.78 -9.86
C VAL A 412 -17.61 33.91 -10.03
N ASN A 413 -17.68 34.61 -11.16
CA ASN A 413 -16.74 35.65 -11.52
C ASN A 413 -17.29 37.03 -11.16
N GLY A 414 -16.46 37.80 -10.46
CA GLY A 414 -16.66 39.22 -10.21
C GLY A 414 -16.93 39.55 -8.74
N THR A 415 -16.94 40.85 -8.48
CA THR A 415 -17.17 41.47 -7.17
C THR A 415 -18.64 41.52 -6.76
N ARG A 416 -19.58 41.38 -7.70
CA ARG A 416 -21.03 41.38 -7.47
C ARG A 416 -21.68 40.12 -8.07
N ALA A 417 -21.39 38.99 -7.46
CA ALA A 417 -21.91 37.68 -7.83
C ALA A 417 -23.46 37.60 -7.76
N PRO A 418 -24.15 37.02 -8.76
CA PRO A 418 -25.60 36.76 -8.70
C PRO A 418 -25.89 35.50 -7.86
N LEU A 419 -25.62 35.54 -6.56
CA LEU A 419 -25.63 34.37 -5.67
C LEU A 419 -26.93 33.58 -5.68
N LYS A 420 -28.09 34.24 -5.78
CA LYS A 420 -29.40 33.56 -5.89
C LYS A 420 -29.46 32.64 -7.11
N TYR A 421 -28.89 33.07 -8.23
CA TYR A 421 -28.85 32.27 -9.45
C TYR A 421 -27.86 31.11 -9.34
N VAL A 422 -26.72 31.33 -8.69
CA VAL A 422 -25.74 30.27 -8.38
C VAL A 422 -26.39 29.19 -7.51
N THR A 423 -27.17 29.58 -6.49
CA THR A 423 -27.89 28.63 -5.63
C THR A 423 -28.91 27.79 -6.41
N ASP A 424 -29.60 28.37 -7.40
CA ASP A 424 -30.50 27.61 -8.27
C ASP A 424 -29.73 26.54 -9.06
N ILE A 425 -28.55 26.87 -9.58
CA ILE A 425 -27.68 25.94 -10.32
C ILE A 425 -27.20 24.81 -9.40
N MET A 426 -26.75 25.13 -8.19
CA MET A 426 -26.35 24.13 -7.18
C MET A 426 -27.49 23.17 -6.87
N ARG A 427 -28.70 23.71 -6.66
CA ARG A 427 -29.90 22.89 -6.41
C ARG A 427 -30.19 21.94 -7.57
N LEU A 428 -30.05 22.41 -8.82
CA LEU A 428 -30.24 21.56 -10.00
C LEU A 428 -29.22 20.42 -10.05
N LEU A 429 -27.93 20.72 -9.83
CA LEU A 429 -26.85 19.72 -9.80
C LEU A 429 -27.09 18.68 -8.70
N TRP A 430 -27.38 19.10 -7.47
CA TRP A 430 -27.64 18.19 -6.35
C TRP A 430 -28.90 17.36 -6.54
N SER A 431 -29.97 17.95 -7.10
CA SER A 431 -31.20 17.19 -7.43
C SER A 431 -30.97 16.09 -8.48
N ALA A 432 -29.89 16.22 -9.27
CA ALA A 432 -29.44 15.22 -10.24
C ALA A 432 -28.38 14.26 -9.67
N ASN A 433 -28.06 14.34 -8.37
CA ASN A 433 -26.99 13.59 -7.69
C ASN A 433 -25.59 13.85 -8.29
N ILE A 434 -25.33 15.08 -8.72
CA ILE A 434 -24.04 15.51 -9.28
C ILE A 434 -23.26 16.24 -8.17
N ARG A 435 -22.03 15.78 -7.89
CA ARG A 435 -21.18 16.40 -6.87
C ARG A 435 -20.62 17.69 -7.43
N CYS A 436 -20.93 18.82 -6.77
CA CYS A 436 -20.43 20.11 -7.21
C CYS A 436 -19.69 20.89 -6.13
N TYR A 437 -18.73 21.69 -6.57
CA TYR A 437 -17.97 22.62 -5.73
C TYR A 437 -18.11 24.04 -6.27
N VAL A 438 -18.25 25.02 -5.38
CA VAL A 438 -18.43 26.44 -5.76
C VAL A 438 -17.22 27.24 -5.32
N VAL A 439 -16.69 28.07 -6.22
CA VAL A 439 -15.61 29.02 -5.91
C VAL A 439 -16.00 30.41 -6.39
N GLU A 440 -15.78 31.41 -5.56
CA GLU A 440 -15.91 32.82 -5.93
C GLU A 440 -14.53 33.36 -6.30
N SER A 441 -14.42 34.00 -7.46
CA SER A 441 -13.17 34.62 -7.93
C SER A 441 -13.41 36.10 -8.23
N ALA A 442 -12.73 36.97 -7.48
CA ALA A 442 -12.79 38.41 -7.65
C ALA A 442 -12.02 38.90 -8.90
N THR A 443 -11.01 38.14 -9.36
CA THR A 443 -10.08 38.53 -10.41
C THR A 443 -9.86 37.42 -11.43
N GLY A 444 -10.91 37.06 -12.19
CA GLY A 444 -10.81 36.15 -13.33
C GLY A 444 -10.42 34.71 -12.97
N ALA A 445 -11.35 33.78 -13.19
CA ALA A 445 -11.31 32.36 -12.82
C ALA A 445 -10.17 31.46 -13.35
N GLY A 446 -9.09 32.01 -13.91
CA GLY A 446 -8.09 31.23 -14.65
C GLY A 446 -7.31 30.23 -13.78
N ASP A 447 -6.86 30.65 -12.60
CA ASP A 447 -6.06 29.80 -11.72
C ASP A 447 -6.96 28.92 -10.83
N GLU A 448 -8.12 29.41 -10.40
CA GLU A 448 -9.10 28.62 -9.64
C GLU A 448 -9.70 27.50 -10.49
N ALA A 449 -9.96 27.73 -11.78
CA ALA A 449 -10.42 26.69 -12.70
C ALA A 449 -9.38 25.56 -12.86
N ARG A 450 -8.09 25.88 -12.85
CA ARG A 450 -7.02 24.88 -12.89
C ARG A 450 -6.94 24.08 -11.60
N ASP A 451 -7.11 24.72 -10.45
CA ASP A 451 -7.12 24.03 -9.17
C ASP A 451 -8.37 23.14 -9.00
N LEU A 452 -9.52 23.58 -9.49
CA LEU A 452 -10.74 22.75 -9.54
C LEU A 452 -10.60 21.55 -10.49
N ALA A 453 -9.90 21.73 -11.62
CA ALA A 453 -9.56 20.62 -12.51
C ALA A 453 -8.62 19.61 -11.83
N LYS A 454 -7.66 20.08 -11.01
CA LYS A 454 -6.81 19.18 -10.18
C LYS A 454 -7.62 18.40 -9.14
N LEU A 455 -8.72 18.96 -8.63
CA LEU A 455 -9.67 18.25 -7.77
C LEU A 455 -10.58 17.26 -8.52
N GLY A 456 -10.43 17.17 -9.84
CA GLY A 456 -11.08 16.19 -10.70
C GLY A 456 -12.37 16.67 -11.36
N ALA A 457 -12.69 17.97 -11.34
CA ALA A 457 -13.89 18.48 -11.99
C ALA A 457 -13.85 18.25 -13.53
N LEU A 458 -14.86 17.56 -14.07
CA LEU A 458 -14.98 17.31 -15.52
C LEU A 458 -15.40 18.56 -16.28
N HIS A 459 -16.28 19.34 -15.64
CA HIS A 459 -16.90 20.52 -16.22
C HIS A 459 -16.88 21.67 -15.23
N ILE A 460 -16.67 22.87 -15.74
CA ILE A 460 -16.67 24.11 -14.97
C ILE A 460 -17.75 25.03 -15.53
N ILE A 461 -18.75 25.33 -14.72
CA ILE A 461 -19.79 26.32 -15.03
C ILE A 461 -19.31 27.68 -14.55
N LEU A 462 -19.00 28.57 -15.48
CA LEU A 462 -18.63 29.95 -15.20
C LEU A 462 -19.89 30.82 -15.18
N VAL A 463 -20.10 31.54 -14.08
CA VAL A 463 -21.22 32.48 -13.88
C VAL A 463 -20.65 33.88 -13.78
N ALA A 464 -20.95 34.75 -14.75
CA ALA A 464 -20.53 36.14 -14.72
C ALA A 464 -21.48 37.02 -13.88
N GLU A 465 -21.02 38.22 -13.47
CA GLU A 465 -21.83 39.19 -12.71
C GLU A 465 -23.16 39.53 -13.39
N ASN A 466 -23.18 39.62 -14.72
CA ASN A 466 -24.38 39.90 -15.51
C ASN A 466 -25.31 38.67 -15.69
N GLY A 467 -25.00 37.54 -15.05
CA GLY A 467 -25.76 36.30 -15.14
C GLY A 467 -25.47 35.46 -16.40
N ALA A 468 -24.54 35.88 -17.26
CA ALA A 468 -24.13 35.08 -18.41
C ALA A 468 -23.44 33.77 -17.96
N LEU A 469 -23.75 32.68 -18.65
CA LEU A 469 -23.22 31.35 -18.36
C LEU A 469 -22.26 30.89 -19.46
N ARG A 470 -21.17 30.28 -19.04
CA ARG A 470 -20.30 29.48 -19.90
C ARG A 470 -20.04 28.12 -19.25
N ILE A 471 -19.94 27.09 -20.07
CA ILE A 471 -19.46 25.78 -19.64
C ILE A 471 -18.10 25.58 -20.25
N SER A 472 -17.11 25.27 -19.42
CA SER A 472 -15.79 24.84 -19.83
C SER A 472 -15.66 23.34 -19.56
N SER A 473 -15.34 22.57 -20.61
CA SER A 473 -15.18 21.12 -20.53
C SER A 473 -13.76 20.71 -20.91
N TRP A 474 -13.24 19.69 -20.25
CA TRP A 474 -11.92 19.15 -20.59
C TRP A 474 -12.02 18.13 -21.73
N GLU A 475 -11.50 18.46 -22.92
CA GLU A 475 -11.38 17.52 -24.05
C GLU A 475 -9.92 17.44 -24.54
N ARG A 476 -9.32 16.24 -24.47
CA ARG A 476 -7.95 15.96 -24.98
C ARG A 476 -6.90 16.99 -24.52
N ASP A 477 -6.89 17.30 -23.23
CA ASP A 477 -5.98 18.27 -22.59
C ASP A 477 -6.11 19.72 -23.07
N ARG A 478 -7.28 20.08 -23.63
CA ARG A 478 -7.63 21.47 -23.95
C ARG A 478 -9.01 21.83 -23.42
N PHE A 479 -9.13 23.05 -22.90
CA PHE A 479 -10.41 23.63 -22.51
C PHE A 479 -11.21 24.04 -23.75
N GLN A 480 -12.44 23.55 -23.84
CA GLN A 480 -13.43 24.11 -24.75
C GLN A 480 -14.48 24.86 -23.94
N GLU A 481 -14.56 26.18 -24.15
CA GLU A 481 -15.59 27.03 -23.56
C GLU A 481 -16.76 27.22 -24.54
N ARG A 482 -17.97 27.03 -24.04
CA ARG A 482 -19.21 27.32 -24.77
C ARG A 482 -20.12 28.20 -23.93
N HIS A 483 -20.64 29.26 -24.55
CA HIS A 483 -21.74 30.05 -23.98
C HIS A 483 -23.03 29.24 -24.01
N VAL A 484 -23.79 29.28 -22.90
CA VAL A 484 -25.04 28.55 -22.76
C VAL A 484 -26.14 29.42 -22.16
N THR A 485 -27.37 29.15 -22.56
CA THR A 485 -28.57 29.69 -21.92
C THR A 485 -28.95 28.85 -20.69
N ARG A 486 -29.89 29.36 -19.88
CA ARG A 486 -30.42 28.61 -18.73
C ARG A 486 -31.08 27.28 -19.15
N ALA A 487 -31.80 27.26 -20.27
CA ALA A 487 -32.43 26.04 -20.78
C ALA A 487 -31.37 24.99 -21.19
N GLU A 488 -30.35 25.43 -21.95
CA GLU A 488 -29.24 24.55 -22.36
C GLU A 488 -28.43 24.03 -21.16
N LEU A 489 -28.26 24.83 -20.10
CA LEU A 489 -27.61 24.36 -18.87
C LEU A 489 -28.41 23.23 -18.21
N VAL A 490 -29.74 23.34 -18.16
CA VAL A 490 -30.59 22.28 -17.59
C VAL A 490 -30.49 21.01 -18.44
N ASP A 491 -30.52 21.13 -19.77
CA ASP A 491 -30.35 19.99 -20.68
C ASP A 491 -28.97 19.33 -20.51
N PHE A 492 -27.92 20.15 -20.38
CA PHE A 492 -26.57 19.69 -20.09
C PHE A 492 -26.51 18.88 -18.79
N ILE A 493 -27.09 19.38 -17.70
CA ILE A 493 -27.14 18.69 -16.39
C ILE A 493 -27.89 17.35 -16.51
N ARG A 494 -29.00 17.29 -17.27
CA ARG A 494 -29.73 16.03 -17.50
C ARG A 494 -28.91 15.02 -18.29
N LYS A 495 -28.18 15.48 -19.31
CA LYS A 495 -27.28 14.63 -20.10
C LYS A 495 -26.14 14.10 -19.21
N LEU A 496 -25.50 14.99 -18.45
CA LEU A 496 -24.41 14.65 -17.54
C LEU A 496 -24.85 13.62 -16.49
N ARG A 497 -26.08 13.73 -15.95
CA ARG A 497 -26.65 12.72 -15.06
C ARG A 497 -26.69 11.33 -15.70
N THR A 498 -27.01 11.23 -16.98
CA THR A 498 -27.07 9.94 -17.70
C THR A 498 -25.67 9.36 -17.91
N GLU A 499 -24.71 10.22 -18.26
CA GLU A 499 -23.30 9.85 -18.43
C GLU A 499 -22.67 9.39 -17.11
N LEU A 500 -22.90 10.12 -16.02
CA LEU A 500 -22.42 9.75 -14.68
C LEU A 500 -23.20 8.58 -14.07
N GLY A 501 -24.51 8.47 -14.35
CA GLY A 501 -25.36 7.39 -13.83
C GLY A 501 -24.97 6.00 -14.34
N ASN A 502 -24.44 5.91 -15.56
CA ASN A 502 -23.88 4.65 -16.08
C ASN A 502 -22.53 4.29 -15.45
N ALA A 503 -21.78 5.26 -14.93
CA ALA A 503 -20.52 5.05 -14.21
C ALA A 503 -20.72 4.80 -12.69
N ASN A 504 -21.73 5.44 -12.10
CA ASN A 504 -22.07 5.40 -10.67
C ASN A 504 -23.13 4.35 -10.31
N ALA A 505 -23.59 3.50 -11.24
CA ALA A 505 -24.54 2.43 -10.96
C ALA A 505 -24.05 1.38 -9.93
N ILE A 506 -22.81 1.52 -9.44
CA ILE A 506 -22.21 0.71 -8.37
C ILE A 506 -22.26 1.41 -6.99
N ASP A 507 -22.62 2.69 -6.91
CA ASP A 507 -22.71 3.43 -5.64
C ASP A 507 -24.17 3.70 -5.19
N TYR A 508 -24.49 3.10 -4.03
CA TYR A 508 -25.76 3.00 -3.28
C TYR A 508 -26.77 4.17 -3.31
N VAL A 509 -28.08 3.84 -3.38
CA VAL A 509 -29.21 4.32 -2.50
C VAL A 509 -30.62 3.86 -2.97
N SER A 510 -30.83 3.26 -4.15
CA SER A 510 -32.19 3.02 -4.67
C SER A 510 -32.95 1.75 -4.18
N GLN A 511 -32.55 1.06 -3.10
CA GLN A 511 -33.24 -0.16 -2.64
C GLN A 511 -33.93 -0.09 -1.26
N LEU A 512 -34.17 1.10 -0.71
CA LEU A 512 -35.03 1.25 0.49
C LEU A 512 -36.28 2.12 0.28
N SER A 513 -36.59 2.53 -0.95
CA SER A 513 -37.78 3.33 -1.25
C SER A 513 -38.49 2.89 -2.54
N ASN A 514 -38.86 1.61 -2.62
CA ASN A 514 -39.93 1.17 -3.53
C ASN A 514 -40.65 -0.06 -2.95
N SER A 515 -41.31 0.16 -1.82
CA SER A 515 -42.40 -0.69 -1.34
C SER A 515 -43.59 0.19 -0.97
N SER A 516 -44.10 0.95 -1.96
CA SER A 516 -45.43 1.56 -1.91
C SER A 516 -45.81 2.19 -3.25
N ALA A 517 -46.26 1.37 -4.20
CA ALA A 517 -47.30 1.70 -5.17
C ALA A 517 -47.55 0.48 -6.07
N GLY A 518 -48.69 -0.19 -5.89
CA GLY A 518 -49.15 -1.23 -6.80
C GLY A 518 -49.66 -0.67 -8.12
N GLY A 519 -49.86 -1.56 -9.10
CA GLY A 519 -50.71 -1.27 -10.27
C GLY A 519 -50.27 -1.85 -11.61
N ASN A 520 -50.46 -3.16 -11.77
CA ASN A 520 -51.04 -3.86 -12.92
C ASN A 520 -50.59 -3.63 -14.40
N ALA A 521 -50.23 -4.76 -15.02
CA ALA A 521 -50.60 -5.28 -16.36
C ALA A 521 -50.05 -4.64 -17.67
N GLY A 522 -49.54 -5.52 -18.56
CA GLY A 522 -49.42 -5.26 -20.00
C GLY A 522 -48.47 -6.20 -20.76
N TYR A 523 -49.02 -7.27 -21.34
CA TYR A 523 -48.35 -8.30 -22.15
C TYR A 523 -48.31 -7.91 -23.64
N SER A 524 -47.17 -8.10 -24.34
CA SER A 524 -47.03 -8.35 -25.79
C SER A 524 -45.52 -8.37 -26.12
N GLY A 525 -44.87 -9.31 -26.82
CA GLY A 525 -45.33 -10.34 -27.77
C GLY A 525 -44.82 -10.02 -29.18
N SER A 526 -43.98 -10.90 -29.75
CA SER A 526 -43.48 -10.98 -31.17
C SER A 526 -42.17 -10.20 -31.49
N GLY A 527 -41.20 -10.69 -32.26
CA GLY A 527 -41.03 -11.93 -33.05
C GLY A 527 -40.08 -11.69 -34.26
N GLY A 528 -39.26 -12.71 -34.60
CA GLY A 528 -38.59 -12.93 -35.91
C GLY A 528 -37.34 -12.10 -36.26
N GLY A 529 -36.30 -12.58 -36.95
CA GLY A 529 -35.99 -13.88 -37.56
C GLY A 529 -34.89 -13.75 -38.65
N GLY A 530 -34.13 -14.85 -38.88
CA GLY A 530 -33.29 -15.22 -40.05
C GLY A 530 -32.13 -14.30 -40.49
N SER A 531 -31.06 -14.72 -41.18
CA SER A 531 -30.57 -16.01 -41.71
C SER A 531 -29.17 -15.83 -42.35
N SER A 532 -28.38 -16.93 -42.45
CA SER A 532 -27.41 -17.36 -43.51
C SER A 532 -26.25 -16.42 -43.94
N GLY A 533 -25.02 -16.86 -44.28
CA GLY A 533 -24.43 -18.17 -44.60
C GLY A 533 -23.31 -18.02 -45.66
N GLY A 534 -22.27 -18.87 -45.62
CA GLY A 534 -21.28 -19.14 -46.70
C GLY A 534 -20.05 -18.21 -46.79
N GLY A 535 -18.81 -18.62 -47.07
CA GLY A 535 -18.22 -19.90 -47.50
C GLY A 535 -17.27 -19.72 -48.70
N GLY A 536 -15.99 -20.08 -48.55
CA GLY A 536 -14.96 -20.29 -49.62
C GLY A 536 -14.13 -19.05 -50.01
N GLY A 537 -12.83 -19.09 -50.35
CA GLY A 537 -11.85 -20.16 -50.58
C GLY A 537 -10.83 -19.75 -51.67
N GLY A 538 -9.52 -20.00 -51.48
CA GLY A 538 -8.46 -20.07 -52.50
C GLY A 538 -7.74 -18.76 -52.89
N ASN A 539 -6.48 -18.46 -52.51
CA ASN A 539 -5.15 -19.02 -52.84
C ASN A 539 -4.48 -18.36 -54.08
N TYR A 540 -3.22 -17.89 -53.94
CA TYR A 540 -2.04 -18.12 -54.84
C TYR A 540 -0.88 -17.11 -54.59
N GLY A 541 0.35 -17.65 -54.42
CA GLY A 541 1.62 -17.05 -54.90
C GLY A 541 2.58 -16.51 -53.83
N ARG A 542 3.47 -17.31 -53.20
CA ARG A 542 4.86 -17.71 -53.57
C ARG A 542 5.93 -16.61 -53.42
N GLY A 543 6.95 -16.88 -52.60
CA GLY A 543 8.23 -16.16 -52.56
C GLY A 543 9.02 -16.44 -51.28
N ASP A 544 9.91 -17.44 -51.32
CA ASP A 544 10.95 -17.70 -50.31
C ASP A 544 11.95 -16.51 -50.23
N TYR A 545 12.60 -16.34 -49.07
CA TYR A 545 14.07 -16.29 -48.87
C TYR A 545 14.44 -15.58 -47.55
N SER A 546 15.18 -16.33 -46.73
CA SER A 546 16.29 -15.90 -45.86
C SER A 546 16.09 -14.79 -44.81
N LEU A 547 16.19 -15.24 -43.57
CA LEU A 547 16.62 -14.52 -42.37
C LEU A 547 17.76 -13.52 -42.64
N SER A 548 17.50 -12.25 -42.37
CA SER A 548 18.54 -11.25 -42.06
C SER A 548 18.06 -10.39 -40.89
N THR A 549 18.77 -10.53 -39.77
CA THR A 549 18.64 -9.71 -38.57
C THR A 549 19.17 -8.31 -38.85
N SER A 550 18.27 -7.34 -38.95
CA SER A 550 18.61 -5.91 -38.98
C SER A 550 17.79 -5.21 -37.90
N ALA A 551 18.41 -5.06 -36.73
CA ALA A 551 17.95 -4.21 -35.65
C ALA A 551 17.93 -2.75 -36.16
N SER A 552 16.73 -2.25 -36.46
CA SER A 552 16.51 -0.82 -36.71
C SER A 552 16.10 -0.17 -35.39
N ASN A 553 17.04 0.59 -34.83
CA ASN A 553 16.83 1.47 -33.69
C ASN A 553 15.74 2.52 -34.02
N ALA A 554 14.50 2.27 -33.59
CA ALA A 554 13.50 3.31 -33.42
C ALA A 554 13.66 3.88 -32.01
N SER A 555 14.52 4.89 -31.88
CA SER A 555 14.68 5.66 -30.66
C SER A 555 13.40 6.44 -30.36
N ILE A 556 12.82 6.18 -29.19
CA ILE A 556 11.80 7.02 -28.58
C ILE A 556 12.45 8.39 -28.34
N LYS A 557 12.11 9.38 -29.16
CA LYS A 557 12.42 10.79 -28.90
C LYS A 557 11.59 11.24 -27.72
N SER A 558 12.13 11.07 -26.51
CA SER A 558 11.81 11.97 -25.42
C SER A 558 12.33 13.36 -25.79
N SER A 559 11.50 14.38 -25.59
CA SER A 559 11.85 15.78 -25.77
C SER A 559 12.87 16.22 -24.71
N TYR A 560 14.10 15.72 -24.77
CA TYR A 560 15.25 16.21 -24.03
C TYR A 560 16.09 17.04 -24.99
N ASN A 561 16.22 18.34 -24.72
CA ASN A 561 17.11 19.23 -25.47
C ASN A 561 18.27 19.64 -24.55
N PRO A 562 19.43 18.95 -24.59
CA PRO A 562 20.63 19.30 -23.82
C PRO A 562 21.16 20.72 -24.10
N SER A 563 20.68 21.36 -25.18
CA SER A 563 21.05 22.72 -25.59
C SER A 563 20.57 23.83 -24.65
N GLN A 564 19.71 23.50 -23.69
CA GLN A 564 19.14 24.41 -22.69
C GLN A 564 19.75 24.27 -21.27
N TRP A 565 20.62 23.29 -21.03
CA TRP A 565 21.21 23.08 -19.70
C TRP A 565 22.33 24.10 -19.37
N PRO A 566 22.59 24.34 -18.06
CA PRO A 566 23.82 25.00 -17.63
C PRO A 566 25.06 24.24 -18.10
N ASN A 567 26.23 24.87 -18.00
CA ASN A 567 27.48 24.19 -18.28
C ASN A 567 27.74 23.14 -17.17
N VAL A 568 27.65 21.85 -17.49
CA VAL A 568 27.84 20.75 -16.54
C VAL A 568 29.21 20.11 -16.73
N GLN A 569 30.03 20.14 -15.68
CA GLN A 569 31.31 19.44 -15.64
C GLN A 569 31.23 18.27 -14.66
N VAL A 570 31.53 17.06 -15.13
CA VAL A 570 31.55 15.86 -14.28
C VAL A 570 32.99 15.53 -13.91
N VAL A 571 33.29 15.52 -12.61
CA VAL A 571 34.60 15.20 -12.04
C VAL A 571 34.46 13.91 -11.24
N PHE A 572 35.41 13.00 -11.40
CA PHE A 572 35.39 11.70 -10.74
C PHE A 572 36.43 11.70 -9.64
N VAL A 573 35.97 11.63 -8.40
CA VAL A 573 36.82 11.50 -7.21
C VAL A 573 36.62 10.06 -6.74
N VAL A 574 37.30 9.10 -7.36
CA VAL A 574 37.13 7.66 -7.13
C VAL A 574 38.48 6.98 -6.90
N HIS A 575 38.50 5.87 -6.16
CA HIS A 575 39.76 5.22 -5.76
C HIS A 575 40.51 4.56 -6.93
N ASP A 576 39.77 4.09 -7.95
CA ASP A 576 40.31 3.39 -9.11
C ASP A 576 40.28 4.26 -10.38
N LYS A 577 41.34 4.19 -11.21
CA LYS A 577 41.37 4.85 -12.52
C LYS A 577 40.29 4.26 -13.44
N LEU A 578 39.29 5.07 -13.78
CA LEU A 578 38.22 4.69 -14.69
C LEU A 578 38.72 4.60 -16.14
N THR A 579 38.31 3.55 -16.86
CA THR A 579 38.51 3.47 -18.31
C THR A 579 37.63 4.49 -19.04
N ALA A 580 38.06 4.98 -20.20
CA ALA A 580 37.34 6.01 -20.96
C ALA A 580 35.87 5.63 -21.28
N ASN A 581 35.62 4.35 -21.56
CA ASN A 581 34.28 3.84 -21.83
C ASN A 581 33.39 3.85 -20.58
N LEU A 582 33.95 3.48 -19.43
CA LEU A 582 33.22 3.48 -18.15
C LEU A 582 32.93 4.90 -17.67
N ARG A 583 33.90 5.82 -17.86
CA ARG A 583 33.74 7.25 -17.59
C ARG A 583 32.57 7.85 -18.37
N ARG A 584 32.55 7.65 -19.69
CA ARG A 584 31.48 8.13 -20.57
C ARG A 584 30.11 7.54 -20.22
N ARG A 585 30.08 6.28 -19.76
CA ARG A 585 28.84 5.63 -19.29
C ARG A 585 28.31 6.30 -18.02
N TYR A 586 29.17 6.58 -17.04
CA TYR A 586 28.77 7.26 -15.82
C TYR A 586 28.38 8.72 -16.05
N GLU A 587 29.08 9.45 -16.92
CA GLU A 587 28.68 10.80 -17.33
C GLU A 587 27.26 10.82 -17.92
N ASN A 588 26.94 9.86 -18.80
CA ASN A 588 25.59 9.72 -19.36
C ASN A 588 24.55 9.39 -18.27
N GLN A 589 24.91 8.52 -17.32
CA GLN A 589 24.02 8.13 -16.21
C GLN A 589 23.73 9.33 -15.30
N VAL A 590 24.76 10.08 -14.90
CA VAL A 590 24.66 11.32 -14.10
C VAL A 590 23.74 12.31 -14.81
N THR A 591 23.98 12.53 -16.10
CA THR A 591 23.22 13.47 -16.92
C THR A 591 21.75 13.09 -17.03
N GLN A 592 21.44 11.80 -17.23
CA GLN A 592 20.06 11.32 -17.27
C GLN A 592 19.35 11.47 -15.93
N GLN A 593 20.01 11.10 -14.82
CA GLN A 593 19.43 11.15 -13.48
C GLN A 593 19.23 12.58 -12.97
N MET A 594 20.14 13.49 -13.32
CA MET A 594 20.07 14.89 -12.93
C MET A 594 19.29 15.75 -13.92
N SER A 595 18.82 15.21 -15.05
CA SER A 595 18.17 15.98 -16.14
C SER A 595 17.06 16.94 -15.69
N VAL A 596 16.16 16.47 -14.81
CA VAL A 596 15.06 17.28 -14.26
C VAL A 596 15.59 18.42 -13.40
N THR A 597 16.61 18.18 -12.58
CA THR A 597 17.19 19.19 -11.70
C THR A 597 18.08 20.17 -12.46
N LEU A 598 18.85 19.70 -13.43
CA LEU A 598 19.65 20.55 -14.31
C LEU A 598 18.78 21.51 -15.15
N SER A 599 17.54 21.10 -15.48
CA SER A 599 16.59 21.98 -16.18
C SER A 599 16.06 23.15 -15.35
N GLN A 600 16.28 23.14 -14.02
CA GLN A 600 15.86 24.21 -13.12
C GLN A 600 16.88 25.37 -13.05
N PHE A 601 18.10 25.15 -13.51
CA PHE A 601 19.20 26.12 -13.48
C PHE A 601 19.27 26.95 -14.76
N MET A 602 19.79 28.17 -14.66
CA MET A 602 19.97 29.05 -15.81
C MET A 602 21.17 28.62 -16.64
N LYS A 603 21.08 28.73 -17.97
CA LYS A 603 22.18 28.37 -18.90
C LYS A 603 23.54 29.03 -18.62
N LYS A 604 23.54 30.19 -17.97
CA LYS A 604 24.75 30.94 -17.59
C LYS A 604 25.46 30.39 -16.34
N GLU A 605 24.82 29.49 -15.60
CA GLU A 605 25.36 28.89 -14.37
C GLU A 605 26.30 27.74 -14.71
N SER A 606 27.27 27.50 -13.83
CA SER A 606 28.23 26.40 -13.93
C SER A 606 27.91 25.39 -12.84
N VAL A 607 27.66 24.15 -13.23
CA VAL A 607 27.38 23.04 -12.31
C VAL A 607 28.52 22.03 -12.38
N ILE A 608 29.16 21.77 -11.24
CA ILE A 608 30.18 20.74 -11.09
C ILE A 608 29.58 19.56 -10.37
N VAL A 609 29.67 18.39 -10.98
CA VAL A 609 29.20 17.14 -10.38
C VAL A 609 30.41 16.30 -9.97
N LEU A 610 30.64 16.22 -8.66
CA LEU A 610 31.61 15.34 -8.03
C LEU A 610 31.01 13.95 -7.88
N VAL A 611 31.53 13.01 -8.65
CA VAL A 611 31.12 11.61 -8.63
C VAL A 611 31.96 10.86 -7.61
N VAL A 612 31.31 10.31 -6.59
CA VAL A 612 31.95 9.71 -5.40
C VAL A 612 31.42 8.31 -5.09
N GLU A 613 32.21 7.52 -4.35
CA GLU A 613 31.89 6.17 -3.87
C GLU A 613 31.55 6.19 -2.38
N LEU A 614 30.66 7.10 -1.98
CA LEU A 614 30.18 7.23 -0.61
C LEU A 614 28.73 6.77 -0.48
N PRO A 615 28.35 6.13 0.66
CA PRO A 615 26.95 5.86 0.97
C PRO A 615 26.13 7.17 1.04
N PRO A 616 24.84 7.17 0.65
CA PRO A 616 23.99 8.37 0.68
C PRO A 616 23.94 9.09 2.03
N VAL A 617 24.04 8.33 3.14
CA VAL A 617 24.04 8.88 4.50
C VAL A 617 25.29 9.74 4.75
N THR A 618 26.45 9.32 4.25
CA THR A 618 27.71 10.08 4.36
C THR A 618 27.67 11.31 3.46
N VAL A 619 27.15 11.19 2.23
CA VAL A 619 26.96 12.34 1.31
C VAL A 619 26.07 13.41 1.93
N ASN A 620 24.96 13.02 2.57
CA ASN A 620 24.07 13.96 3.28
C ASN A 620 24.76 14.66 4.46
N ALA A 621 25.61 13.95 5.19
CA ALA A 621 26.34 14.53 6.31
C ALA A 621 27.39 15.55 5.84
N ILE A 622 28.11 15.27 4.75
CA ILE A 622 29.07 16.22 4.15
C ILE A 622 28.34 17.47 3.66
N VAL A 623 27.27 17.31 2.87
CA VAL A 623 26.49 18.45 2.34
C VAL A 623 25.87 19.29 3.46
N GLY A 624 25.41 18.64 4.54
CA GLY A 624 24.85 19.34 5.70
C GLY A 624 25.86 20.07 6.57
N ALA A 625 27.15 19.76 6.44
CA ALA A 625 28.25 20.36 7.19
C ALA A 625 28.97 21.47 6.42
N ILE A 626 28.56 21.76 5.18
CA ILE A 626 29.16 22.79 4.33
C ILE A 626 28.12 23.88 4.10
N ASN A 627 28.37 25.05 4.67
CA ASN A 627 27.64 26.26 4.33
C ASN A 627 28.35 26.96 3.15
N PRO A 628 27.76 27.02 1.94
CA PRO A 628 28.43 27.59 0.76
C PRO A 628 28.79 29.07 0.89
N ARG A 629 28.17 29.82 1.82
CA ARG A 629 28.51 31.22 2.09
C ARG A 629 29.71 31.39 3.03
N GLU A 630 30.12 30.31 3.69
CA GLU A 630 31.10 30.30 4.78
C GLU A 630 32.11 29.14 4.63
N ALA A 631 32.23 28.59 3.43
CA ALA A 631 32.96 27.36 3.15
C ALA A 631 34.44 27.39 3.58
N ASP A 632 35.07 28.57 3.59
CA ASP A 632 36.49 28.79 4.00
C ASP A 632 36.66 29.14 5.49
N LYS A 633 35.61 29.03 6.31
CA LYS A 633 35.70 29.34 7.75
C LYS A 633 36.10 28.10 8.56
N LYS A 634 36.83 28.34 9.67
CA LYS A 634 37.15 27.32 10.69
C LYS A 634 35.93 26.56 11.23
N GLU A 635 34.73 27.13 11.16
CA GLU A 635 33.48 26.47 11.56
C GLU A 635 33.16 25.27 10.66
N THR A 636 33.37 25.38 9.34
CA THR A 636 33.23 24.28 8.38
C THR A 636 34.21 23.15 8.70
N GLU A 637 35.45 23.46 9.07
CA GLU A 637 36.42 22.44 9.50
C GLU A 637 35.96 21.69 10.76
N VAL A 638 35.35 22.38 11.73
CA VAL A 638 34.81 21.74 12.95
C VAL A 638 33.65 20.80 12.61
N GLU A 639 32.72 21.24 11.75
CA GLU A 639 31.57 20.41 11.34
C GLU A 639 31.99 19.19 10.51
N ILE A 640 32.98 19.35 9.63
CA ILE A 640 33.55 18.24 8.86
C ILE A 640 34.30 17.27 9.76
N ASN A 641 34.98 17.75 10.80
CA ASN A 641 35.58 16.87 11.81
C ASN A 641 34.52 16.05 12.57
N ASN A 642 33.35 16.64 12.89
CA ASN A 642 32.23 15.88 13.47
C ASN A 642 31.69 14.81 12.50
N VAL A 643 31.67 15.09 11.19
CA VAL A 643 31.29 14.11 10.17
C VAL A 643 32.31 12.97 10.08
N ILE A 644 33.60 13.29 10.17
CA ILE A 644 34.69 12.31 10.20
C ILE A 644 34.59 11.41 11.43
N GLU A 645 34.28 11.96 12.60
CA GLU A 645 34.07 11.18 13.84
C GLU A 645 32.87 10.22 13.71
N ARG A 646 31.80 10.65 13.04
CA ARG A 646 30.63 9.81 12.77
C ARG A 646 30.90 8.71 11.74
N PHE A 647 31.84 8.93 10.81
CA PHE A 647 32.18 8.01 9.72
C PHE A 647 33.70 7.76 9.61
N PRO A 648 34.36 7.19 10.63
CA PRO A 648 35.83 7.14 10.72
C PRO A 648 36.46 6.28 9.61
N LYS A 649 35.71 5.31 9.07
CA LYS A 649 36.14 4.46 7.95
C LYS A 649 36.46 5.26 6.67
N PHE A 650 35.80 6.40 6.46
CA PHE A 650 35.93 7.21 5.24
C PHE A 650 36.75 8.48 5.44
N LYS A 651 37.44 8.65 6.58
CA LYS A 651 38.15 9.88 6.96
C LYS A 651 38.93 10.53 5.82
N ARG A 652 39.88 9.81 5.20
CA ARG A 652 40.75 10.35 4.13
C ARG A 652 39.94 10.81 2.91
N TYR A 653 38.92 10.05 2.55
CA TYR A 653 38.11 10.30 1.38
C TYR A 653 37.10 11.44 1.61
N ILE A 654 36.58 11.57 2.84
CA ILE A 654 35.77 12.71 3.26
C ILE A 654 36.60 14.00 3.17
N THR A 655 37.85 13.99 3.65
CA THR A 655 38.74 15.15 3.55
C THR A 655 39.00 15.53 2.10
N GLU A 656 39.40 14.58 1.25
CA GLU A 656 39.65 14.83 -0.19
C GLU A 656 38.43 15.39 -0.93
N ILE A 657 37.23 14.85 -0.66
CA ILE A 657 35.99 15.35 -1.24
C ILE A 657 35.66 16.76 -0.73
N THR A 658 35.91 17.04 0.55
CA THR A 658 35.63 18.34 1.15
C THR A 658 36.55 19.41 0.59
N ASP A 659 37.83 19.11 0.43
CA ASP A 659 38.82 20.03 -0.14
C ASP A 659 38.42 20.40 -1.58
N GLU A 660 38.06 19.42 -2.42
CA GLU A 660 37.55 19.68 -3.78
C GLU A 660 36.26 20.53 -3.77
N ILE A 661 35.33 20.28 -2.84
CA ILE A 661 34.11 21.10 -2.72
C ILE A 661 34.46 22.55 -2.36
N ILE A 662 35.35 22.76 -1.39
CA ILE A 662 35.76 24.09 -0.96
C ILE A 662 36.47 24.83 -2.10
N ASP A 663 37.36 24.15 -2.84
CA ASP A 663 38.04 24.73 -4.00
C ASP A 663 37.06 25.21 -5.08
N TYR A 664 35.99 24.45 -5.37
CA TYR A 664 34.98 24.87 -6.34
C TYR A 664 34.03 25.95 -5.81
N LEU A 665 33.72 25.95 -4.51
CA LEU A 665 32.85 26.95 -3.89
C LEU A 665 33.54 28.30 -3.66
N THR A 666 34.87 28.31 -3.48
CA THR A 666 35.68 29.52 -3.24
C THR A 666 36.27 30.15 -4.49
N GLY A 667 36.11 29.52 -5.66
CA GLY A 667 36.60 30.04 -6.94
C GLY A 667 35.90 31.32 -7.43
N ASP A 668 36.53 32.01 -8.40
CA ASP A 668 36.09 33.31 -8.97
C ASP A 668 34.70 33.32 -9.63
N LYS A 669 34.04 32.17 -9.79
CA LYS A 669 32.70 32.04 -10.36
C LYS A 669 31.79 31.34 -9.36
N ALA A 670 30.59 31.88 -9.15
CA ALA A 670 29.52 31.21 -8.41
C ALA A 670 29.23 29.84 -9.07
N THR A 671 29.71 28.78 -8.42
CA THR A 671 29.71 27.42 -8.96
C THR A 671 28.83 26.55 -8.08
N ILE A 672 27.86 25.90 -8.71
CA ILE A 672 26.97 24.97 -8.02
C ILE A 672 27.68 23.62 -7.96
N VAL A 673 27.86 23.07 -6.77
CA VAL A 673 28.56 21.79 -6.58
C VAL A 673 27.54 20.71 -6.22
N ALA A 674 27.56 19.59 -6.95
CA ALA A 674 26.71 18.44 -6.70
C ALA A 674 27.56 17.21 -6.37
N LEU A 675 27.22 16.50 -5.31
CA LEU A 675 27.79 15.20 -4.97
C LEU A 675 26.88 14.11 -5.50
N TYR A 676 27.39 13.25 -6.38
CA TYR A 676 26.65 12.14 -6.99
C TYR A 676 27.29 10.81 -6.60
N THR A 677 26.51 9.88 -6.05
CA THR A 677 26.97 8.51 -5.74
C THR A 677 26.56 7.53 -6.82
N ILE A 678 27.56 6.81 -7.38
CA ILE A 678 27.36 5.88 -8.50
C ILE A 678 26.51 4.68 -8.09
N SER A 679 26.79 4.09 -6.92
CA SER A 679 26.17 2.84 -6.47
C SER A 679 24.65 2.97 -6.28
N ASP A 680 24.21 4.13 -5.81
CA ASP A 680 22.83 4.35 -5.38
C ASP A 680 22.05 5.27 -6.32
N SER A 681 22.69 5.80 -7.37
CA SER A 681 22.11 6.81 -8.29
C SER A 681 21.44 7.96 -7.52
N TYR A 682 22.12 8.43 -6.48
CA TYR A 682 21.65 9.45 -5.57
C TYR A 682 22.57 10.67 -5.65
N TYR A 683 22.01 11.88 -5.50
CA TYR A 683 22.81 13.09 -5.48
C TYR A 683 22.24 14.15 -4.53
N ARG A 684 23.11 15.05 -4.12
CA ARG A 684 22.79 16.28 -3.39
C ARG A 684 23.54 17.45 -4.00
N ILE A 685 22.96 18.63 -3.86
CA ILE A 685 23.49 19.87 -4.45
C ILE A 685 23.73 20.87 -3.32
N ILE A 686 24.86 21.53 -3.40
CA ILE A 686 25.29 22.66 -2.57
C ILE A 686 25.15 23.90 -3.46
N ILE A 687 24.29 24.84 -3.06
CA ILE A 687 23.92 26.04 -3.82
C ILE A 687 24.08 27.27 -2.95
#